data_AF-A0AAD8C7K7-F1
#
_entry.id   AF-A0AAD8C7K7-F1
#
_cell.length_a   1.000
_cell.length_b   1.000
_cell.length_c   1.000
_cell.angle_alpha   90.00
_cell.angle_beta   90.00
_cell.angle_gamma   90.00
#
_symmetry.space_group_name_H-M   'P 1'
#
loop_
_entity.id
_entity.type
_entity.pdbx_description
1 polymer ?
#
loop_
_entity_poly.entity_id
_entity_poly.type
_entity_poly.pdbx_seq_one_letter_code
_entity_poly.pdbx_strand_id
1 'polypeptide(L)'
;MERGKLKPEHEKCIREKYLILKKNIVCAQEITEYLYRKNIITVDDKEIILLKTTSCDKNEALLTIVLNGGPTLAFNEFCKALKKYSTKLWEDIRESFQCYMITTNCRSDCTNRCYCQIKGKNKSDFDVTLLRISLSANETDDDKTFRQGDDLEKIVMEHSGRVVNIVDYPPIVMENKKKLVTDAEQSLNNASTGFHAFLLVAKYGNNWNYSAYKILDAIKCIYGSDVLKYYGIILLAYSVQDEEHHINVEEWLETQDDKTKSYLEECGNRIVLVNAKEVNTIAQKLQVDNFIKAIDNLQFNGRRYTLSEFEKAEVGRKQLLLQEKEAQITEKTFLKCSQLLQNSKELERDEVEHLTLLIHQAIKLQQKVLQQDDGANILSEALSQIKVTIETLEESYKRLINIRDAKAECEEIQKQQEIQLNLKIDKFQKLTKQEQLLKEKLIPIENEARNLKQKIDRKELKQNKLKEGIQIAEERKRSANNKIDQNKESNLKLEKEINSKNKKTKVLLIINIVSSLILCFIVVCNTQYNKEDNDYNVHKLKRIYIRDYKSILKKWYDSKMDNEFLVFQLTNLQHEFQKVKNKVDANRILITELQKLLKFAKTACENSKMIMKKKIMDLEEENRLIAEKLLKLQQKTEEYETNTLELLTQINNELNTVKIKCNEQMDDLTKRQSDISNKTKQMNDNVEQLTEESNETRKELETMIHYNNVAMKACNDAVCTCCKNKGNLCQLLPVRC
;
A
#
# COMPACT_ATOMS: atom_id res chain seq x y z
N MET A 1 70.67 39.32 49.21
CA MET A 1 70.15 38.05 49.78
C MET A 1 68.92 38.41 50.60
N GLU A 2 67.76 37.83 50.31
CA GLU A 2 66.57 38.03 51.14
C GLU A 2 66.84 37.47 52.54
N ARG A 3 66.77 38.34 53.57
CA ARG A 3 66.96 37.93 54.96
C ARG A 3 65.71 37.17 55.40
N GLY A 4 65.79 35.84 55.41
CA GLY A 4 64.77 34.99 56.05
C GLY A 4 64.77 35.13 57.58
N LYS A 5 63.70 34.68 58.24
CA LYS A 5 63.71 34.51 59.70
C LYS A 5 64.42 33.21 60.06
N LEU A 6 65.08 33.17 61.21
CA LEU A 6 65.53 31.92 61.81
C LEU A 6 64.36 30.98 62.05
N LYS A 7 64.63 29.67 62.11
CA LYS A 7 63.63 28.70 62.54
C LYS A 7 63.15 29.07 63.97
N PRO A 8 61.84 28.96 64.29
CA PRO A 8 61.30 29.35 65.59
C PRO A 8 62.04 28.73 66.79
N GLU A 9 62.46 27.47 66.66
CA GLU A 9 63.22 26.75 67.67
C GLU A 9 64.64 27.30 67.90
N HIS A 10 65.32 27.73 66.83
CA HIS A 10 66.64 28.35 66.93
C HIS A 10 66.56 29.76 67.50
N GLU A 11 65.54 30.52 67.07
CA GLU A 11 65.23 31.83 67.64
C GLU A 11 64.93 31.73 69.14
N LYS A 12 64.08 30.77 69.54
CA LYS A 12 63.75 30.50 70.95
C LYS A 12 65.00 30.17 71.76
N CYS A 13 65.87 29.30 71.24
CA CYS A 13 67.13 28.93 71.90
C CYS A 13 68.04 30.15 72.15
N ILE A 14 68.24 31.01 71.15
CA ILE A 14 69.02 32.24 71.30
C ILE A 14 68.35 33.17 72.31
N ARG A 15 67.03 33.35 72.23
CA ARG A 15 66.27 34.24 73.13
C ARG A 15 66.33 33.80 74.59
N GLU A 16 66.22 32.50 74.87
CA GLU A 16 66.30 31.94 76.22
C GLU A 16 67.67 32.18 76.88
N LYS A 17 68.75 32.22 76.09
CA LYS A 17 70.11 32.47 76.58
C LYS A 17 70.63 33.87 76.25
N TYR A 18 69.76 34.77 75.80
CA TYR A 18 70.16 36.07 75.25
C TYR A 18 70.99 36.91 76.23
N LEU A 19 70.57 37.00 77.49
CA LEU A 19 71.29 37.77 78.51
C LEU A 19 72.69 37.21 78.81
N ILE A 20 72.83 35.88 78.80
CA ILE A 20 74.11 35.19 79.03
C ILE A 20 75.03 35.44 77.84
N LEU A 21 74.53 35.30 76.62
CA LEU A 21 75.28 35.57 75.38
C LEU A 21 75.71 37.05 75.31
N LYS A 22 74.79 37.98 75.57
CA LYS A 22 75.05 39.43 75.53
C LYS A 22 76.17 39.84 76.50
N LYS A 23 76.22 39.25 77.69
CA LYS A 23 77.22 39.59 78.71
C LYS A 23 78.55 38.88 78.54
N ASN A 24 78.54 37.64 78.04
CA ASN A 24 79.69 36.74 78.18
C ASN A 24 80.41 36.40 76.86
N ILE A 25 79.95 36.89 75.71
CA ILE A 25 80.74 36.78 74.47
C ILE A 25 81.95 37.73 74.60
N VAL A 26 83.14 37.14 74.71
CA VAL A 26 84.41 37.88 74.88
C VAL A 26 85.01 38.29 73.53
N CYS A 27 84.72 37.52 72.47
CA CYS A 27 85.38 37.61 71.16
C CYS A 27 84.37 37.92 70.04
N ALA A 28 83.54 38.95 70.22
CA ALA A 28 82.51 39.30 69.23
C ALA A 28 83.12 39.69 67.87
N GLN A 29 84.28 40.33 67.86
CA GLN A 29 84.93 40.75 66.61
C GLN A 29 85.35 39.54 65.76
N GLU A 30 85.92 38.51 66.39
CA GLU A 30 86.36 37.28 65.75
C GLU A 30 85.18 36.45 65.26
N ILE A 31 84.09 36.42 66.03
CA ILE A 31 82.84 35.75 65.63
C ILE A 31 82.22 36.47 64.43
N THR A 32 82.14 37.80 64.45
CA THR A 32 81.64 38.60 63.33
C THR A 32 82.47 38.36 62.06
N GLU A 33 83.80 38.36 62.17
CA GLU A 33 84.69 38.08 61.05
C GLU A 33 84.49 36.67 60.49
N TYR A 34 84.29 35.68 61.36
CA TYR A 34 83.98 34.31 60.96
C TYR A 34 82.66 34.21 60.19
N LEU A 35 81.59 34.82 60.72
CA LEU A 35 80.27 34.81 60.07
C LEU A 35 80.28 35.53 58.73
N TYR A 36 81.03 36.63 58.62
CA TYR A 36 81.21 37.35 57.36
C TYR A 36 81.91 36.47 56.32
N ARG A 37 83.00 35.78 56.67
CA ARG A 37 83.71 34.84 55.77
C ARG A 37 82.86 33.65 55.33
N LYS A 38 81.87 33.27 56.14
CA LYS A 38 80.89 32.23 55.83
C LYS A 38 79.68 32.73 55.04
N ASN A 39 79.69 34.00 54.62
CA ASN A 39 78.59 34.68 53.94
C ASN A 39 77.26 34.61 54.72
N ILE A 40 77.33 34.56 56.06
CA ILE A 40 76.15 34.55 56.94
C ILE A 40 75.67 35.98 57.21
N ILE A 41 76.59 36.94 57.31
CA ILE A 41 76.30 38.36 57.50
C ILE A 41 76.95 39.19 56.40
N THR A 42 76.36 40.34 56.10
CA THR A 42 76.86 41.26 55.06
C THR A 42 78.02 42.13 55.54
N VAL A 43 78.65 42.88 54.62
CA VAL A 43 79.67 43.90 54.97
C VAL A 43 79.06 44.94 55.91
N ASP A 44 77.86 45.44 55.59
CA ASP A 44 77.16 46.44 56.40
C ASP A 44 76.87 45.92 57.81
N ASP A 45 76.43 44.66 57.95
CA ASP A 45 76.21 44.03 59.26
C ASP A 45 77.50 43.98 60.09
N LYS A 46 78.61 43.62 59.45
CA LYS A 46 79.93 43.58 60.09
C LYS A 46 80.33 44.97 60.58
N GLU A 47 80.15 46.01 59.76
CA GLU A 47 80.44 47.39 60.15
C GLU A 47 79.55 47.84 61.32
N ILE A 48 78.24 47.57 61.26
CA ILE A 48 77.28 47.89 62.33
C ILE A 48 77.72 47.27 63.67
N ILE A 49 78.20 46.03 63.66
CA ILE A 49 78.68 45.36 64.88
C ILE A 49 79.98 46.01 65.36
N LEU A 50 80.94 46.25 64.47
CA LEU A 50 82.26 46.77 64.84
C LEU A 50 82.25 48.23 65.28
N LEU A 51 81.28 49.03 64.83
CA LEU A 51 81.08 50.43 65.23
C LEU A 51 80.63 50.59 66.69
N LYS A 52 80.12 49.53 67.34
CA LYS A 52 79.73 49.60 68.74
C LYS A 52 80.97 49.74 69.63
N THR A 53 80.90 50.61 70.63
CA THR A 53 82.06 50.98 71.47
C THR A 53 82.29 49.99 72.60
N THR A 54 81.23 49.48 73.23
CA THR A 54 81.34 48.53 74.34
C THR A 54 81.20 47.08 73.85
N SER A 55 81.83 46.14 74.56
CA SER A 55 81.68 44.70 74.26
C SER A 55 80.23 44.24 74.35
N CYS A 56 79.46 44.76 75.32
CA CYS A 56 78.05 44.46 75.51
C CYS A 56 77.21 44.89 74.30
N ASP A 57 77.45 46.09 73.77
CA ASP A 57 76.73 46.61 72.59
C ASP A 57 77.12 45.87 71.31
N LYS A 58 78.40 45.48 71.17
CA LYS A 58 78.87 44.60 70.08
C LYS A 58 78.14 43.26 70.10
N ASN A 59 78.03 42.65 71.28
CA ASN A 59 77.34 41.37 71.45
C ASN A 59 75.85 41.48 71.12
N GLU A 60 75.19 42.56 71.55
CA GLU A 60 73.79 42.81 71.23
C GLU A 60 73.54 43.03 69.74
N ALA A 61 74.39 43.82 69.06
CA ALA A 61 74.31 44.02 67.62
C ALA A 61 74.50 42.69 66.87
N LEU A 62 75.49 41.88 67.27
CA LEU A 62 75.75 40.56 66.72
C LEU A 62 74.54 39.62 66.87
N LEU A 63 73.98 39.50 68.08
CA LEU A 63 72.83 38.64 68.34
C LEU A 63 71.59 39.09 67.55
N THR A 64 71.38 40.40 67.44
CA THR A 64 70.26 40.96 66.67
C THR A 64 70.39 40.63 65.18
N ILE A 65 71.60 40.72 64.64
CA ILE A 65 71.86 40.36 63.24
C ILE A 65 71.70 38.86 63.01
N VAL A 66 72.23 38.01 63.90
CA VAL A 66 72.05 36.55 63.81
C VAL A 66 70.57 36.18 63.86
N LEU A 67 69.79 36.78 64.79
CA LEU A 67 68.35 36.56 64.92
C LEU A 67 67.57 36.90 63.63
N ASN A 68 68.08 37.84 62.83
CA ASN A 68 67.49 38.30 61.57
C ASN A 68 68.28 37.81 60.32
N GLY A 69 69.18 36.85 60.49
CA GLY A 69 70.24 36.53 59.52
C GLY A 69 69.86 35.56 58.39
N GLY A 70 68.61 35.16 58.24
CA GLY A 70 68.23 34.15 57.25
C GLY A 70 68.30 32.70 57.74
N PRO A 71 68.09 31.73 56.83
CA PRO A 71 67.77 30.34 57.16
C PRO A 71 68.83 29.60 57.98
N THR A 72 68.46 28.38 58.41
CA THR A 72 69.11 27.41 59.33
C THR A 72 70.64 27.45 59.46
N LEU A 73 71.37 27.79 58.39
CA LEU A 73 72.83 27.88 58.37
C LEU A 73 73.37 28.95 59.33
N ALA A 74 72.66 30.08 59.52
CA ALA A 74 73.12 31.16 60.38
C ALA A 74 73.31 30.73 61.84
N PHE A 75 72.37 29.93 62.37
CA PHE A 75 72.48 29.37 63.73
C PHE A 75 73.65 28.39 63.87
N ASN A 76 73.81 27.48 62.90
CA ASN A 76 74.86 26.46 62.95
C ASN A 76 76.26 27.07 62.85
N GLU A 77 76.46 28.03 61.94
CA GLU A 77 77.74 28.75 61.82
C GLU A 77 78.00 29.65 63.04
N PHE A 78 76.97 30.26 63.62
CA PHE A 78 77.11 30.99 64.89
C PHE A 78 77.54 30.09 66.05
N CYS A 79 76.95 28.90 66.20
CA CYS A 79 77.37 27.91 67.18
C CYS A 79 78.84 27.46 66.97
N LYS A 80 79.24 27.21 65.71
CA LYS A 80 80.63 26.88 65.37
C LYS A 80 81.59 28.01 65.75
N ALA A 81 81.20 29.26 65.50
CA ALA A 81 81.97 30.44 65.87
C ALA A 81 82.10 30.56 67.40
N LEU A 82 81.00 30.40 68.15
CA LEU A 82 81.01 30.41 69.63
C LEU A 82 81.93 29.32 70.19
N LYS A 83 81.82 28.09 69.69
CA LYS A 83 82.69 26.97 70.09
C LYS A 83 84.18 27.27 69.88
N LYS A 84 84.50 27.92 68.75
CA LYS A 84 85.87 28.23 68.35
C LYS A 84 86.47 29.42 69.10
N TYR A 85 85.71 30.51 69.26
CA TYR A 85 86.23 31.79 69.74
C TYR A 85 85.78 32.14 71.17
N SER A 86 84.80 31.45 71.73
CA SER A 86 84.28 31.68 73.09
C SER A 86 84.05 30.35 73.80
N THR A 87 85.08 29.50 73.84
CA THR A 87 84.99 28.10 74.30
C THR A 87 84.42 27.95 75.71
N LYS A 88 84.78 28.84 76.66
CA LYS A 88 84.23 28.79 78.02
C LYS A 88 82.72 29.02 78.04
N LEU A 89 82.25 30.09 77.38
CA LEU A 89 80.83 30.37 77.22
C LEU A 89 80.12 29.24 76.47
N TRP A 90 80.76 28.68 75.45
CA TRP A 90 80.21 27.55 74.73
C TRP A 90 79.94 26.37 75.66
N GLU A 91 80.90 25.93 76.47
CA GLU A 91 80.67 24.82 77.41
C GLU A 91 79.53 25.12 78.41
N ASP A 92 79.37 26.38 78.87
CA ASP A 92 78.29 26.77 79.78
C ASP A 92 76.88 26.66 79.14
N ILE A 93 76.77 26.86 77.82
CA ILE A 93 75.48 26.85 77.09
C ILE A 93 75.33 25.63 76.17
N ARG A 94 76.36 24.80 76.05
CA ARG A 94 76.49 23.74 75.05
C ARG A 94 75.33 22.77 75.12
N GLU A 95 74.88 22.39 76.31
CA GLU A 95 73.75 21.45 76.45
C GLU A 95 72.48 22.01 75.80
N SER A 96 72.17 23.29 76.03
CA SER A 96 71.02 23.94 75.39
C SER A 96 71.20 24.11 73.88
N PHE A 97 72.39 24.46 73.40
CA PHE A 97 72.64 24.75 71.98
C PHE A 97 72.88 23.49 71.13
N GLN A 98 73.47 22.45 71.72
CA GLN A 98 73.82 21.22 71.04
C GLN A 98 72.58 20.37 70.72
N CYS A 99 71.53 20.42 71.55
CA CYS A 99 70.24 19.83 71.20
C CYS A 99 69.72 20.42 69.88
N TYR A 100 69.83 21.73 69.66
CA TYR A 100 69.33 22.37 68.44
C TYR A 100 70.27 22.21 67.22
N MET A 101 71.58 22.13 67.45
CA MET A 101 72.51 21.74 66.38
C MET A 101 72.27 20.30 65.90
N ILE A 102 71.91 19.40 66.82
CA ILE A 102 71.58 18.01 66.49
C ILE A 102 70.19 17.91 65.84
N THR A 103 69.21 18.75 66.20
CA THR A 103 67.87 18.76 65.57
C THR A 103 67.85 19.29 64.13
N THR A 104 68.93 19.89 63.63
CA THR A 104 69.05 20.02 62.16
C THR A 104 69.23 18.67 61.45
N ASN A 105 69.58 17.61 62.20
CA ASN A 105 69.65 16.20 61.75
C ASN A 105 68.72 15.24 62.54
N CYS A 106 67.95 15.71 63.54
CA CYS A 106 67.11 14.86 64.40
C CYS A 106 65.64 15.27 64.27
N ARG A 107 64.80 14.29 63.91
CA ARG A 107 63.60 14.39 63.05
C ARG A 107 62.24 14.39 63.77
N SER A 108 62.08 14.95 64.97
CA SER A 108 60.73 14.94 65.59
C SER A 108 60.40 16.14 66.47
N ASP A 109 59.13 16.56 66.37
CA ASP A 109 58.43 17.52 67.24
C ASP A 109 58.31 16.99 68.68
N CYS A 110 59.45 16.79 69.34
CA CYS A 110 59.51 16.38 70.75
C CYS A 110 59.50 17.62 71.65
N THR A 111 58.37 18.29 71.79
CA THR A 111 58.18 19.17 72.95
C THR A 111 58.02 18.29 74.20
N ASN A 112 59.09 18.25 75.00
CA ASN A 112 59.30 17.60 76.30
C ASN A 112 60.07 16.27 76.26
N ARG A 113 61.36 16.36 76.66
CA ARG A 113 62.37 15.29 76.87
C ARG A 113 62.84 14.55 75.61
N CYS A 114 63.84 15.12 74.93
CA CYS A 114 64.66 14.37 73.99
C CYS A 114 65.59 13.41 74.75
N TYR A 115 65.27 12.11 74.73
CA TYR A 115 66.05 11.01 75.31
C TYR A 115 67.26 10.60 74.43
N CYS A 116 67.98 11.56 73.84
CA CYS A 116 69.13 11.27 72.97
C CYS A 116 70.44 10.97 73.73
N GLN A 117 70.38 10.74 75.05
CA GLN A 117 71.51 10.28 75.88
C GLN A 117 71.55 8.76 76.11
N ILE A 118 70.92 7.94 75.28
CA ILE A 118 71.21 6.50 75.31
C ILE A 118 72.42 6.23 74.41
N LYS A 119 73.58 6.10 75.06
CA LYS A 119 74.75 5.40 74.53
C LYS A 119 74.35 3.98 74.16
N GLY A 120 73.90 3.80 72.92
CA GLY A 120 73.58 2.51 72.33
C GLY A 120 73.31 2.73 70.85
N LYS A 121 74.17 2.15 70.01
CA LYS A 121 74.19 2.14 68.53
C LYS A 121 72.83 1.87 67.86
N ASN A 122 71.87 2.78 67.92
CA ASN A 122 70.69 2.73 67.06
C ASN A 122 70.98 3.59 65.83
N LYS A 123 71.44 2.94 64.75
CA LYS A 123 71.71 3.54 63.42
C LYS A 123 70.46 4.14 62.74
N SER A 124 69.27 4.06 63.34
CA SER A 124 67.97 4.26 62.68
C SER A 124 67.61 5.69 62.28
N ASP A 125 68.25 6.72 62.86
CA ASP A 125 67.84 8.11 62.61
C ASP A 125 68.28 8.63 61.22
N PHE A 126 69.24 7.96 60.59
CA PHE A 126 69.82 8.37 59.31
C PHE A 126 69.25 7.62 58.10
N ASP A 127 68.24 6.78 58.32
CA ASP A 127 67.69 5.91 57.28
C ASP A 127 66.92 6.70 56.21
N VAL A 128 67.07 6.28 54.95
CA VAL A 128 66.43 6.83 53.76
C VAL A 128 65.53 5.77 53.14
N THR A 129 64.22 5.88 53.37
CA THR A 129 63.19 5.03 52.73
C THR A 129 62.66 5.66 51.45
N LEU A 130 62.59 4.89 50.36
CA LEU A 130 62.25 5.33 49.01
C LEU A 130 61.20 4.37 48.42
N LEU A 131 60.26 4.91 47.66
CA LEU A 131 59.33 4.12 46.84
C LEU A 131 59.76 4.21 45.38
N ARG A 132 60.16 3.09 44.78
CA ARG A 132 60.56 3.04 43.37
C ARG A 132 59.37 2.62 42.51
N ILE A 133 59.07 3.38 41.47
CA ILE A 133 57.98 3.12 40.53
C ILE A 133 58.52 3.25 39.10
N SER A 134 58.34 2.21 38.29
CA SER A 134 58.69 2.27 36.87
C SER A 134 57.60 2.92 36.03
N LEU A 135 57.97 3.80 35.10
CA LEU A 135 57.06 4.43 34.14
C LEU A 135 56.98 3.68 32.79
N SER A 136 57.78 2.62 32.58
CA SER A 136 57.72 1.81 31.36
C SER A 136 56.58 0.79 31.43
N ALA A 137 55.51 1.05 30.69
CA ALA A 137 54.35 0.14 30.65
C ALA A 137 54.49 -1.02 29.65
N ASN A 138 55.41 -0.92 28.69
CA ASN A 138 55.55 -1.88 27.59
C ASN A 138 57.03 -2.14 27.32
N GLU A 139 57.63 -3.03 28.09
CA GLU A 139 58.89 -3.64 27.70
C GLU A 139 58.59 -4.92 26.93
N THR A 140 59.00 -4.91 25.66
CA THR A 140 59.10 -6.10 24.80
C THR A 140 59.94 -7.16 25.50
N ASP A 141 59.72 -8.42 25.13
CA ASP A 141 60.19 -9.65 25.79
C ASP A 141 61.73 -9.78 26.00
N ASP A 142 62.51 -8.81 25.52
CA ASP A 142 63.98 -8.71 25.63
C ASP A 142 64.46 -8.02 26.94
N ASP A 143 63.60 -7.33 27.69
CA ASP A 143 63.94 -6.65 28.97
C ASP A 143 63.61 -7.51 30.22
N LYS A 144 63.64 -8.84 30.07
CA LYS A 144 63.35 -9.83 31.14
C LYS A 144 64.27 -9.76 32.37
N THR A 145 65.34 -8.98 32.32
CA THR A 145 66.32 -8.83 33.42
C THR A 145 65.79 -8.01 34.60
N PHE A 146 64.70 -7.23 34.45
CA PHE A 146 64.09 -6.46 35.54
C PHE A 146 62.83 -7.08 36.18
N ARG A 147 62.36 -8.24 35.71
CA ARG A 147 61.13 -8.87 36.23
C ARG A 147 61.46 -10.04 37.16
N GLN A 148 61.27 -9.86 38.46
CA GLN A 148 61.12 -11.02 39.36
C GLN A 148 60.33 -10.64 40.63
N GLY A 149 59.03 -10.41 40.47
CA GLY A 149 58.10 -10.37 41.60
C GLY A 149 56.74 -9.78 41.23
N ASP A 150 55.66 -10.52 41.47
CA ASP A 150 54.28 -9.98 41.47
C ASP A 150 53.95 -9.22 42.76
N ASP A 151 54.91 -9.20 43.70
CA ASP A 151 54.81 -8.69 45.06
C ASP A 151 55.82 -7.57 45.31
N LEU A 152 55.54 -6.75 46.32
CA LEU A 152 56.44 -5.67 46.77
C LEU A 152 57.78 -6.24 47.28
N GLU A 153 58.88 -5.83 46.67
CA GLU A 153 60.22 -6.18 47.12
C GLU A 153 60.80 -5.07 48.01
N LYS A 154 61.45 -5.46 49.11
CA LYS A 154 62.17 -4.53 49.98
C LYS A 154 63.67 -4.79 49.87
N ILE A 155 64.37 -3.81 49.29
CA ILE A 155 65.83 -3.82 49.16
C ILE A 155 66.41 -2.92 50.25
N VAL A 156 67.38 -3.42 51.00
CA VAL A 156 68.06 -2.66 52.06
C VAL A 156 69.56 -2.65 51.77
N MET A 157 70.15 -1.46 51.71
CA MET A 157 71.58 -1.28 51.48
C MET A 157 72.18 -0.23 52.42
N GLU A 158 73.47 -0.34 52.71
CA GLU A 158 74.22 0.67 53.49
C GLU A 158 75.09 1.50 52.54
N HIS A 159 74.92 2.83 52.54
CA HIS A 159 75.70 3.75 51.71
C HIS A 159 76.11 4.98 52.52
N SER A 160 77.41 5.29 52.53
CA SER A 160 77.97 6.44 53.27
C SER A 160 77.51 6.54 54.73
N GLY A 161 77.32 5.39 55.38
CA GLY A 161 76.87 5.28 56.79
C GLY A 161 75.37 5.47 57.02
N ARG A 162 74.56 5.55 55.95
CA ARG A 162 73.08 5.58 56.00
C ARG A 162 72.53 4.24 55.52
N VAL A 163 71.42 3.78 56.11
CA VAL A 163 70.66 2.66 55.57
C VAL A 163 69.65 3.20 54.57
N VAL A 164 69.74 2.75 53.32
CA VAL A 164 68.80 3.07 52.26
C VAL A 164 67.83 1.89 52.11
N ASN A 165 66.55 2.13 52.38
CA ASN A 165 65.47 1.18 52.21
C ASN A 165 64.73 1.54 50.91
N ILE A 166 64.75 0.67 49.92
CA ILE A 166 64.01 0.84 48.68
C ILE A 166 62.85 -0.16 48.71
N VAL A 167 61.63 0.34 48.63
CA VAL A 167 60.44 -0.47 48.38
C VAL A 167 60.20 -0.40 46.88
N ASP A 168 60.44 -1.51 46.19
CA ASP A 168 60.24 -1.61 44.76
C ASP A 168 58.78 -1.95 44.48
N TYR A 169 58.13 -1.11 43.69
CA TYR A 169 56.74 -1.27 43.33
C TYR A 169 56.65 -2.22 42.13
N PRO A 170 55.80 -3.27 42.17
CA PRO A 170 55.62 -4.13 41.01
C PRO A 170 55.14 -3.30 39.80
N PRO A 171 55.34 -3.78 38.56
CA PRO A 171 54.84 -3.08 37.39
C PRO A 171 53.36 -2.70 37.54
N ILE A 172 53.06 -1.41 37.41
CA ILE A 172 51.70 -0.90 37.66
C ILE A 172 50.80 -1.30 36.49
N VAL A 173 49.97 -2.30 36.75
CA VAL A 173 48.91 -2.77 35.84
C VAL A 173 47.65 -1.96 36.12
N MET A 174 47.32 -1.03 35.23
CA MET A 174 46.21 -0.08 35.39
C MET A 174 44.82 -0.74 35.36
N GLU A 175 44.75 -1.99 34.91
CA GLU A 175 43.54 -2.80 34.83
C GLU A 175 43.06 -3.28 36.22
N ASN A 176 43.93 -3.32 37.23
CA ASN A 176 43.59 -3.78 38.59
C ASN A 176 43.87 -2.69 39.63
N LYS A 177 43.03 -1.65 39.63
CA LYS A 177 43.20 -0.49 40.52
C LYS A 177 42.99 -0.87 41.99
N LYS A 178 42.17 -1.89 42.27
CA LYS A 178 42.04 -2.47 43.62
C LYS A 178 43.35 -3.04 44.16
N LYS A 179 44.05 -3.87 43.37
CA LYS A 179 45.38 -4.37 43.75
C LYS A 179 46.34 -3.19 43.93
N LEU A 180 46.32 -2.22 43.02
CA LEU A 180 47.16 -1.03 43.12
C LEU A 180 46.97 -0.26 44.44
N VAL A 181 45.74 -0.04 44.89
CA VAL A 181 45.47 0.61 46.19
C VAL A 181 45.96 -0.25 47.37
N THR A 182 45.78 -1.57 47.28
CA THR A 182 46.19 -2.51 48.35
C THR A 182 47.72 -2.57 48.47
N ASP A 183 48.42 -2.63 47.34
CA ASP A 183 49.88 -2.62 47.27
C ASP A 183 50.42 -1.27 47.80
N ALA A 184 49.76 -0.15 47.51
CA ALA A 184 50.13 1.14 48.06
C ALA A 184 50.03 1.18 49.60
N GLU A 185 48.92 0.68 50.16
CA GLU A 185 48.74 0.55 51.61
C GLU A 185 49.80 -0.35 52.24
N GLN A 186 50.07 -1.51 51.64
CA GLN A 186 51.08 -2.44 52.11
C GLN A 186 52.49 -1.85 52.04
N SER A 187 52.81 -1.11 50.97
CA SER A 187 54.11 -0.45 50.81
C SER A 187 54.37 0.57 51.92
N LEU A 188 53.34 1.33 52.30
CA LEU A 188 53.45 2.35 53.35
C LEU A 188 53.56 1.71 54.75
N ASN A 189 52.83 0.63 54.98
CA ASN A 189 52.95 -0.18 56.21
C ASN A 189 54.36 -0.79 56.35
N ASN A 190 54.94 -1.28 55.24
CA ASN A 190 56.32 -1.80 55.20
C ASN A 190 57.37 -0.71 55.45
N ALA A 191 57.04 0.55 55.14
CA ALA A 191 57.91 1.71 55.33
C ALA A 191 57.93 2.24 56.77
N SER A 192 57.11 1.73 57.70
CA SER A 192 56.98 2.03 59.16
C SER A 192 56.84 3.50 59.61
N THR A 193 57.31 4.45 58.81
CA THR A 193 57.52 5.86 59.12
C THR A 193 57.35 6.74 57.87
N GLY A 194 57.01 6.15 56.72
CA GLY A 194 56.81 6.85 55.47
C GLY A 194 57.98 6.84 54.49
N PHE A 195 57.81 7.56 53.37
CA PHE A 195 58.79 7.64 52.27
C PHE A 195 59.43 9.02 52.21
N HIS A 196 60.75 9.11 52.00
CA HIS A 196 61.41 10.40 51.78
C HIS A 196 61.20 10.92 50.36
N ALA A 197 61.14 10.01 49.39
CA ALA A 197 60.97 10.34 47.99
C ALA A 197 60.23 9.22 47.25
N PHE A 198 59.55 9.62 46.17
CA PHE A 198 58.94 8.76 45.17
C PHE A 198 59.83 8.81 43.93
N LEU A 199 60.45 7.70 43.60
CA LEU A 199 61.37 7.59 42.47
C LEU A 199 60.60 7.13 41.24
N LEU A 200 60.44 8.04 40.30
CA LEU A 200 59.80 7.78 39.02
C LEU A 200 60.88 7.42 38.01
N VAL A 201 61.02 6.12 37.72
CA VAL A 201 62.08 5.61 36.85
C VAL A 201 61.61 5.67 35.40
N ALA A 202 62.37 6.36 34.56
CA ALA A 202 62.16 6.44 33.12
C ALA A 202 63.46 6.20 32.36
N LYS A 203 63.37 5.73 31.11
CA LYS A 203 64.52 5.52 30.24
C LYS A 203 64.84 6.81 29.48
N TYR A 204 66.11 7.21 29.46
CA TYR A 204 66.58 8.34 28.65
C TYR A 204 66.31 8.10 27.16
N GLY A 205 65.99 9.16 26.42
CA GLY A 205 65.68 9.09 24.98
C GLY A 205 64.26 8.58 24.66
N ASN A 206 63.56 7.97 25.61
CA ASN A 206 62.17 7.54 25.40
C ASN A 206 61.21 8.66 25.79
N ASN A 207 60.34 9.03 24.85
CA ASN A 207 59.18 9.88 25.16
C ASN A 207 58.19 9.09 26.04
N TRP A 208 57.62 9.78 27.03
CA TRP A 208 56.60 9.17 27.87
C TRP A 208 55.35 8.88 27.03
N ASN A 209 54.81 7.68 27.20
CA ASN A 209 53.61 7.28 26.49
C ASN A 209 52.36 7.49 27.36
N TYR A 210 51.19 7.26 26.76
CA TYR A 210 49.91 7.39 27.46
C TYR A 210 49.81 6.57 28.75
N SER A 211 50.45 5.40 28.80
CA SER A 211 50.45 4.54 29.98
C SER A 211 51.29 5.13 31.12
N ALA A 212 52.43 5.76 30.82
CA ALA A 212 53.24 6.48 31.82
C ALA A 212 52.41 7.59 32.48
N TYR A 213 51.64 8.37 31.69
CA TYR A 213 50.76 9.40 32.25
C TYR A 213 49.67 8.83 33.14
N LYS A 214 49.04 7.71 32.73
CA LYS A 214 48.04 7.02 33.55
C LYS A 214 48.60 6.56 34.90
N ILE A 215 49.84 6.07 34.91
CA ILE A 215 50.53 5.67 36.14
C ILE A 215 50.71 6.88 37.06
N LEU A 216 51.18 8.02 36.52
CA LEU A 216 51.36 9.26 37.30
C LEU A 216 50.04 9.79 37.84
N ASP A 217 49.00 9.81 37.02
CA ASP A 217 47.64 10.18 37.44
C ASP A 217 47.13 9.25 38.56
N ALA A 218 47.40 7.95 38.46
CA ALA A 218 47.05 6.98 39.51
C ALA A 218 47.81 7.21 40.81
N ILE A 219 49.12 7.50 40.74
CA ILE A 219 49.94 7.83 41.91
C ILE A 219 49.38 9.07 42.61
N LYS A 220 49.02 10.12 41.86
CA LYS A 220 48.39 11.33 42.41
C LYS A 220 47.02 11.04 43.05
N CYS A 221 46.23 10.15 42.46
CA CYS A 221 44.97 9.72 43.08
C CYS A 221 45.20 8.93 44.38
N ILE A 222 46.23 8.09 44.43
CA ILE A 222 46.47 7.19 45.57
C ILE A 222 47.12 7.91 46.75
N TYR A 223 48.17 8.69 46.45
CA TYR A 223 49.02 9.35 47.44
C TYR A 223 48.74 10.86 47.57
N GLY A 224 47.75 11.38 46.84
CA GLY A 224 47.34 12.78 46.88
C GLY A 224 47.97 13.62 45.75
N SER A 225 47.26 14.70 45.38
CA SER A 225 47.59 15.51 44.20
C SER A 225 48.99 16.11 44.24
N ASP A 226 49.51 16.40 45.43
CA ASP A 226 50.78 17.11 45.61
C ASP A 226 51.97 16.18 45.88
N VAL A 227 51.77 14.85 45.80
CA VAL A 227 52.83 13.87 46.12
C VAL A 227 54.05 14.07 45.23
N LEU A 228 53.84 14.29 43.93
CA LEU A 228 54.92 14.53 42.97
C LEU A 228 55.62 15.86 43.25
N LYS A 229 54.85 16.88 43.61
CA LYS A 229 55.35 18.21 43.92
C LYS A 229 56.36 18.22 45.06
N TYR A 230 56.04 17.53 46.15
CA TYR A 230 56.86 17.57 47.36
C TYR A 230 57.86 16.42 47.47
N TYR A 231 57.57 15.26 46.88
CA TYR A 231 58.35 14.04 47.09
C TYR A 231 58.85 13.37 45.80
N GLY A 232 58.39 13.81 44.62
CA GLY A 232 58.76 13.20 43.34
C GLY A 232 60.20 13.52 42.92
N ILE A 233 60.96 12.48 42.54
CA ILE A 233 62.26 12.57 41.88
C ILE A 233 62.20 11.70 40.61
N ILE A 234 62.62 12.25 39.48
CA ILE A 234 62.71 11.52 38.23
C ILE A 234 64.10 10.88 38.14
N LEU A 235 64.14 9.57 38.02
CA LEU A 235 65.36 8.83 37.80
C LEU A 235 65.44 8.42 36.34
N LEU A 236 66.31 9.09 35.58
CA LEU A 236 66.52 8.82 34.17
C LEU A 236 67.64 7.79 34.02
N ALA A 237 67.23 6.55 33.75
CA ALA A 237 68.13 5.46 33.44
C ALA A 237 68.61 5.58 31.99
N TYR A 238 69.92 5.55 31.78
CA TYR A 238 70.52 5.58 30.45
C TYR A 238 71.46 4.40 30.26
N SER A 239 71.78 4.10 29.01
CA SER A 239 72.66 3.01 28.59
C SER A 239 73.96 3.54 27.98
N VAL A 240 74.96 2.66 27.82
CA VAL A 240 76.26 3.01 27.20
C VAL A 240 76.11 3.56 25.77
N GLN A 241 75.08 3.13 25.03
CA GLN A 241 74.78 3.68 23.69
C GLN A 241 74.33 5.14 23.76
N ASP A 242 73.72 5.55 24.86
CA ASP A 242 73.31 6.94 25.10
C ASP A 242 74.52 7.82 25.50
N GLU A 243 75.55 7.25 26.14
CA GLU A 243 76.79 7.97 26.45
C GLU A 243 77.59 8.33 25.20
N GLU A 244 77.57 7.49 24.16
CA GLU A 244 78.18 7.77 22.85
C GLU A 244 77.56 9.00 22.17
N HIS A 245 76.31 9.35 22.53
CA HIS A 245 75.58 10.49 21.98
C HIS A 245 75.67 11.76 22.82
N HIS A 246 76.47 11.78 23.90
CA HIS A 246 76.53 12.89 24.87
C HIS A 246 75.17 13.21 25.49
N ILE A 247 74.88 12.61 26.65
CA ILE A 247 73.64 12.84 27.41
C ILE A 247 73.53 14.32 27.79
N ASN A 248 72.51 14.98 27.26
CA ASN A 248 72.18 16.38 27.54
C ASN A 248 70.75 16.43 28.08
N VAL A 249 70.61 16.66 29.38
CA VAL A 249 69.29 16.64 30.04
C VAL A 249 68.44 17.80 29.59
N GLU A 250 69.04 18.97 29.39
CA GLU A 250 68.37 20.18 28.93
C GLU A 250 67.80 19.98 27.52
N GLU A 251 68.57 19.37 26.62
CA GLU A 251 68.09 19.02 25.28
C GLU A 251 66.99 17.96 25.32
N TRP A 252 67.14 16.91 26.14
CA TRP A 252 66.09 15.92 26.32
C TRP A 252 64.79 16.55 26.83
N LEU A 253 64.88 17.46 27.82
CA LEU A 253 63.74 18.22 28.36
C LEU A 253 63.03 19.04 27.27
N GLU A 254 63.77 19.71 26.39
CA GLU A 254 63.22 20.50 25.30
C GLU A 254 62.43 19.64 24.30
N THR A 255 62.89 18.42 24.04
CA THR A 255 62.24 17.48 23.11
C THR A 255 60.95 16.84 23.64
N GLN A 256 60.68 16.92 24.95
CA GLN A 256 59.49 16.30 25.55
C GLN A 256 58.19 17.05 25.20
N ASP A 257 57.07 16.32 25.19
CA ASP A 257 55.75 16.91 25.00
C ASP A 257 55.32 17.77 26.21
N ASP A 258 54.32 18.64 26.00
CA ASP A 258 53.85 19.58 27.03
C ASP A 258 53.35 18.86 28.30
N LYS A 259 52.80 17.65 28.15
CA LYS A 259 52.27 16.89 29.28
C LYS A 259 53.41 16.32 30.14
N THR A 260 54.47 15.80 29.52
CA THR A 260 55.69 15.39 30.20
C THR A 260 56.34 16.58 30.89
N LYS A 261 56.52 17.71 30.19
CA LYS A 261 57.08 18.94 30.76
C LYS A 261 56.31 19.37 32.02
N SER A 262 54.97 19.34 31.97
CA SER A 262 54.14 19.65 33.14
C SER A 262 54.43 18.75 34.35
N TYR A 263 54.63 17.45 34.16
CA TYR A 263 54.99 16.54 35.25
C TYR A 263 56.41 16.74 35.78
N LEU A 264 57.35 17.07 34.91
CA LEU A 264 58.73 17.38 35.28
C LEU A 264 58.80 18.68 36.10
N GLU A 265 58.07 19.71 35.67
CA GLU A 265 57.89 20.96 36.40
C GLU A 265 57.19 20.74 37.75
N GLU A 266 56.16 19.90 37.79
CA GLU A 266 55.50 19.51 39.04
C GLU A 266 56.52 18.88 39.99
N CYS A 267 57.38 17.98 39.51
CA CYS A 267 58.50 17.41 40.27
C CYS A 267 59.64 18.42 40.52
N GLY A 268 59.46 19.71 40.24
CA GLY A 268 60.46 20.76 40.45
C GLY A 268 61.75 20.54 39.66
N ASN A 269 61.67 19.88 38.50
CA ASN A 269 62.81 19.50 37.65
C ASN A 269 63.90 18.71 38.41
N ARG A 270 63.51 17.93 39.41
CA ARG A 270 64.40 17.08 40.20
C ARG A 270 64.71 15.79 39.44
N ILE A 271 65.73 15.85 38.59
CA ILE A 271 66.14 14.76 37.71
C ILE A 271 67.51 14.23 38.14
N VAL A 272 67.64 12.91 38.22
CA VAL A 272 68.89 12.22 38.52
C VAL A 272 69.18 11.22 37.40
N LEU A 273 70.36 11.36 36.77
CA LEU A 273 70.85 10.45 35.76
C LEU A 273 71.52 9.22 36.41
N VAL A 274 71.19 8.03 35.93
CA VAL A 274 71.79 6.77 36.40
C VAL A 274 72.19 5.89 35.22
N ASN A 275 73.44 5.43 35.23
CA ASN A 275 73.91 4.43 34.26
C ASN A 275 73.48 3.04 34.74
N ALA A 276 72.54 2.41 34.04
CA ALA A 276 71.99 1.12 34.48
C ALA A 276 72.96 -0.07 34.28
N LYS A 277 74.05 0.11 33.51
CA LYS A 277 75.01 -0.96 33.19
C LYS A 277 76.27 -0.96 34.07
N GLU A 278 76.58 0.15 34.73
CA GLU A 278 77.77 0.22 35.59
C GLU A 278 77.54 -0.45 36.95
N VAL A 279 78.25 -1.56 37.18
CA VAL A 279 78.25 -2.26 38.47
C VAL A 279 79.61 -2.09 39.14
N ASN A 280 79.61 -1.62 40.40
CA ASN A 280 80.77 -1.54 41.29
C ASN A 280 81.88 -0.53 40.89
N THR A 281 81.52 0.59 40.27
CA THR A 281 82.47 1.65 39.90
C THR A 281 82.48 2.81 40.90
N ILE A 282 83.54 3.64 40.87
CA ILE A 282 83.58 4.92 41.60
C ILE A 282 82.46 5.85 41.09
N ALA A 283 82.17 5.78 39.79
CA ALA A 283 81.09 6.54 39.17
C ALA A 283 79.71 6.15 39.72
N GLN A 284 79.44 4.86 39.94
CA GLN A 284 78.20 4.41 40.59
C GLN A 284 78.06 4.99 42.01
N LYS A 285 79.14 4.98 42.81
CA LYS A 285 79.12 5.60 44.15
C LYS A 285 78.81 7.10 44.08
N LEU A 286 79.39 7.81 43.11
CA LEU A 286 79.12 9.23 42.90
C LEU A 286 77.67 9.49 42.45
N GLN A 287 77.11 8.63 41.60
CA GLN A 287 75.70 8.69 41.21
C GLN A 287 74.78 8.51 42.42
N VAL A 288 75.04 7.52 43.27
CA VAL A 288 74.29 7.30 44.52
C VAL A 288 74.48 8.48 45.49
N ASP A 289 75.67 9.05 45.61
CA ASP A 289 75.91 10.24 46.45
C ASP A 289 75.12 11.46 45.94
N ASN A 290 75.10 11.69 44.62
CA ASN A 290 74.33 12.79 44.01
C ASN A 290 72.83 12.57 44.19
N PHE A 291 72.37 11.32 44.07
CA PHE A 291 71.00 10.93 44.34
C PHE A 291 70.58 11.19 45.79
N ILE A 292 71.40 10.79 46.77
CA ILE A 292 71.12 11.04 48.19
C ILE A 292 71.11 12.54 48.48
N LYS A 293 72.01 13.33 47.87
CA LYS A 293 71.96 14.80 47.97
C LYS A 293 70.67 15.38 47.40
N ALA A 294 70.15 14.83 46.30
CA ALA A 294 68.88 15.28 45.72
C ALA A 294 67.71 15.03 46.70
N ILE A 295 67.71 13.90 47.40
CA ILE A 295 66.73 13.58 48.45
C ILE A 295 66.85 14.54 49.64
N ASP A 296 68.07 14.80 50.12
CA ASP A 296 68.30 15.72 51.24
C ASP A 296 67.88 17.16 50.90
N ASN A 297 67.91 17.52 49.60
CA ASN A 297 67.48 18.82 49.08
C ASN A 297 65.99 18.92 48.76
N LEU A 298 65.19 17.85 48.95
CA LEU A 298 63.74 17.90 48.76
C LEU A 298 63.11 18.98 49.66
N GLN A 299 61.99 19.53 49.18
CA GLN A 299 61.22 20.51 49.94
C GLN A 299 60.88 19.90 51.31
N PHE A 300 61.00 20.71 52.37
CA PHE A 300 60.86 20.30 53.78
C PHE A 300 62.03 19.54 54.41
N ASN A 301 63.27 19.68 53.91
CA ASN A 301 64.49 19.15 54.54
C ASN A 301 64.44 17.64 54.81
N GLY A 302 63.95 16.85 53.85
CA GLY A 302 63.86 15.39 54.00
C GLY A 302 62.77 14.92 54.97
N ARG A 303 61.65 15.65 55.08
CA ARG A 303 60.40 15.17 55.68
C ARG A 303 59.90 13.94 54.90
N ARG A 304 59.33 12.96 55.62
CA ARG A 304 58.71 11.78 55.01
C ARG A 304 57.25 12.05 54.65
N TYR A 305 56.80 11.48 53.55
CA TYR A 305 55.39 11.29 53.22
C TYR A 305 54.78 10.29 54.21
N THR A 306 53.76 10.70 54.95
CA THR A 306 53.25 9.97 56.13
C THR A 306 51.93 9.23 55.87
N LEU A 307 51.58 8.31 56.78
CA LEU A 307 50.25 7.68 56.79
C LEU A 307 49.12 8.70 56.88
N SER A 308 49.29 9.79 57.64
CA SER A 308 48.28 10.84 57.71
C SER A 308 48.04 11.55 56.37
N GLU A 309 49.09 11.74 55.58
CA GLU A 309 48.96 12.31 54.22
C GLU A 309 48.28 11.32 53.27
N PHE A 310 48.59 10.03 53.42
CA PHE A 310 47.88 8.98 52.73
C PHE A 310 46.40 8.92 53.09
N GLU A 311 46.04 9.03 54.37
CA GLU A 311 44.63 9.09 54.80
C GLU A 311 43.90 10.31 54.20
N LYS A 312 44.56 11.47 54.10
CA LYS A 312 43.96 12.66 53.44
C LYS A 312 43.65 12.43 51.95
N ALA A 313 44.39 11.55 51.29
CA ALA A 313 44.17 11.17 49.90
C ALA A 313 43.07 10.10 49.70
N GLU A 314 42.32 9.72 50.75
CA GLU A 314 41.28 8.68 50.68
C GLU A 314 40.23 8.96 49.59
N VAL A 315 39.87 10.23 49.37
CA VAL A 315 38.92 10.63 48.32
C VAL A 315 39.42 10.22 46.93
N GLY A 316 40.71 10.45 46.64
CA GLY A 316 41.32 10.08 45.37
C GLY A 316 41.37 8.56 45.17
N ARG A 317 41.65 7.79 46.23
CA ARG A 317 41.58 6.32 46.18
C ARG A 317 40.16 5.81 45.93
N LYS A 318 39.17 6.35 46.64
CA LYS A 318 37.76 6.02 46.43
C LYS A 318 37.35 6.31 44.99
N GLN A 319 37.72 7.47 44.45
CA GLN A 319 37.45 7.82 43.05
C GLN A 319 38.11 6.85 42.07
N LEU A 320 39.38 6.50 42.30
CA LEU A 320 40.11 5.56 41.46
C LEU A 320 39.44 4.16 41.43
N LEU A 321 39.01 3.66 42.60
CA LEU A 321 38.27 2.39 42.73
C LEU A 321 36.87 2.47 42.12
N LEU A 322 36.19 3.62 42.23
CA LEU A 322 34.88 3.84 41.64
C LEU A 322 34.95 3.82 40.11
N GLN A 323 35.99 4.41 39.50
CA GLN A 323 36.18 4.35 38.04
C GLN A 323 36.40 2.92 37.51
N GLU A 324 37.05 2.04 38.29
CA GLU A 324 37.18 0.62 37.91
C GLU A 324 35.81 -0.09 37.94
N LYS A 325 35.05 0.15 39.01
CA LYS A 325 33.68 -0.36 39.14
C LYS A 325 32.76 0.21 38.07
N GLU A 326 32.90 1.49 37.74
CA GLU A 326 32.17 2.18 36.68
C GLU A 326 32.34 1.45 35.36
N ALA A 327 33.57 1.23 34.90
CA ALA A 327 33.80 0.54 33.63
C ALA A 327 33.10 -0.83 33.58
N GLN A 328 33.20 -1.61 34.65
CA GLN A 328 32.55 -2.93 34.74
C GLN A 328 31.02 -2.85 34.82
N ILE A 329 30.47 -1.88 35.55
CA ILE A 329 29.02 -1.67 35.68
C ILE A 329 28.45 -1.16 34.36
N THR A 330 29.13 -0.19 33.75
CA THR A 330 28.79 0.40 32.46
C THR A 330 28.79 -0.66 31.37
N GLU A 331 29.85 -1.46 31.24
CA GLU A 331 29.90 -2.56 30.26
C GLU A 331 28.76 -3.57 30.46
N LYS A 332 28.54 -4.05 31.70
CA LYS A 332 27.43 -4.97 32.01
C LYS A 332 26.07 -4.35 31.72
N THR A 333 25.91 -3.05 31.97
CA THR A 333 24.69 -2.29 31.71
C THR A 333 24.43 -2.16 30.22
N PHE A 334 25.44 -1.77 29.44
CA PHE A 334 25.36 -1.70 27.97
C PHE A 334 24.97 -3.06 27.37
N LEU A 335 25.60 -4.15 27.82
CA LEU A 335 25.26 -5.49 27.37
C LEU A 335 23.80 -5.83 27.69
N LYS A 336 23.31 -5.49 28.89
CA LYS A 336 21.93 -5.75 29.28
C LYS A 336 20.93 -4.88 28.50
N CYS A 337 21.22 -3.61 28.26
CA CYS A 337 20.43 -2.73 27.39
C CYS A 337 20.35 -3.29 25.96
N SER A 338 21.48 -3.74 25.40
CA SER A 338 21.51 -4.37 24.07
C SER A 338 20.65 -5.63 24.02
N GLN A 339 20.73 -6.49 25.05
CA GLN A 339 19.87 -7.68 25.14
C GLN A 339 18.39 -7.32 25.21
N LEU A 340 18.01 -6.32 26.01
CA LEU A 340 16.61 -5.88 26.13
C LEU A 340 16.08 -5.34 24.79
N LEU A 341 16.88 -4.55 24.07
CA LEU A 341 16.51 -4.04 22.76
C LEU A 341 16.44 -5.16 21.71
N GLN A 342 17.35 -6.12 21.75
CA GLN A 342 17.29 -7.29 20.86
C GLN A 342 16.02 -8.10 21.11
N ASN A 343 15.74 -8.44 22.37
CA ASN A 343 14.52 -9.17 22.75
C ASN A 343 13.26 -8.42 22.27
N SER A 344 13.25 -7.08 22.35
CA SER A 344 12.10 -6.29 21.87
C SER A 344 11.88 -6.36 20.36
N LYS A 345 12.95 -6.58 19.57
CA LYS A 345 12.86 -6.74 18.11
C LYS A 345 12.38 -8.12 17.69
N GLU A 346 12.60 -9.12 18.54
CA GLU A 346 12.19 -10.51 18.30
C GLU A 346 10.72 -10.76 18.67
N LEU A 347 10.06 -9.83 19.38
CA LEU A 347 8.65 -9.93 19.74
C LEU A 347 7.74 -9.85 18.50
N GLU A 348 6.75 -10.74 18.44
CA GLU A 348 5.73 -10.73 17.39
C GLU A 348 4.63 -9.66 17.66
N ARG A 349 3.79 -9.38 16.65
CA ARG A 349 2.85 -8.24 16.65
C ARG A 349 1.81 -8.23 17.78
N ASP A 350 1.64 -9.33 18.52
CA ASP A 350 0.60 -9.49 19.53
C ASP A 350 1.16 -9.61 20.98
N GLU A 351 2.46 -9.42 21.21
CA GLU A 351 3.12 -9.67 22.51
C GLU A 351 3.32 -8.42 23.40
N VAL A 352 2.30 -7.55 23.49
CA VAL A 352 2.34 -6.29 24.27
C VAL A 352 2.72 -6.52 25.75
N GLU A 353 2.31 -7.65 26.32
CA GLU A 353 2.60 -8.04 27.71
C GLU A 353 4.09 -8.30 27.92
N HIS A 354 4.77 -8.96 26.97
CA HIS A 354 6.21 -9.19 27.05
C HIS A 354 7.00 -7.87 27.00
N LEU A 355 6.57 -6.91 26.18
CA LEU A 355 7.25 -5.63 26.11
C LEU A 355 7.11 -4.84 27.42
N THR A 356 5.97 -4.96 28.10
CA THR A 356 5.76 -4.39 29.44
C THR A 356 6.75 -4.98 30.46
N LEU A 357 7.02 -6.30 30.37
CA LEU A 357 8.03 -6.96 31.20
C LEU A 357 9.45 -6.45 30.89
N LEU A 358 9.78 -6.23 29.62
CA LEU A 358 11.09 -5.66 29.22
C LEU A 358 11.28 -4.23 29.75
N ILE A 359 10.25 -3.39 29.67
CA ILE A 359 10.26 -2.03 30.25
C ILE A 359 10.50 -2.11 31.77
N HIS A 360 9.78 -2.98 32.47
CA HIS A 360 9.97 -3.17 33.91
C HIS A 360 11.39 -3.66 34.25
N GLN A 361 11.96 -4.55 33.44
CA GLN A 361 13.36 -4.99 33.61
C GLN A 361 14.35 -3.83 33.41
N ALA A 362 14.11 -2.95 32.43
CA ALA A 362 14.94 -1.76 32.20
C ALA A 362 14.86 -0.76 33.37
N ILE A 363 13.66 -0.52 33.92
CA ILE A 363 13.48 0.33 35.11
C ILE A 363 14.17 -0.29 36.33
N LYS A 364 14.06 -1.61 36.53
CA LYS A 364 14.76 -2.30 37.62
C LYS A 364 16.28 -2.23 37.47
N LEU A 365 16.79 -2.27 36.23
CA LEU A 365 18.20 -2.06 35.94
C LEU A 365 18.62 -0.63 36.29
N GLN A 366 17.82 0.38 35.92
CA GLN A 366 18.05 1.78 36.29
C GLN A 366 18.16 1.97 37.81
N GLN A 367 17.23 1.39 38.57
CA GLN A 367 17.24 1.48 40.04
C GLN A 367 18.49 0.83 40.65
N LYS A 368 18.95 -0.30 40.11
CA LYS A 368 20.19 -0.95 40.55
C LYS A 368 21.42 -0.09 40.28
N VAL A 369 21.51 0.54 39.10
CA VAL A 369 22.62 1.43 38.74
C VAL A 369 22.60 2.69 39.61
N LEU A 370 21.42 3.28 39.86
CA LEU A 370 21.28 4.42 40.78
C LEU A 370 21.73 4.09 42.21
N GLN A 371 21.40 2.89 42.71
CA GLN A 371 21.86 2.44 44.03
C GLN A 371 23.38 2.21 44.08
N GLN A 372 23.98 1.80 42.96
CA GLN A 372 25.43 1.59 42.87
C GLN A 372 26.23 2.88 42.69
N ASP A 373 25.62 3.92 42.10
CA ASP A 373 26.25 5.24 41.91
C ASP A 373 26.40 6.01 43.23
N ASP A 374 25.54 5.72 44.23
CA ASP A 374 25.54 6.35 45.57
C ASP A 374 25.58 7.89 45.54
N GLY A 375 25.02 8.49 44.48
CA GLY A 375 24.98 9.94 44.26
C GLY A 375 26.31 10.56 43.79
N ALA A 376 27.32 9.76 43.45
CA ALA A 376 28.61 10.25 42.95
C ALA A 376 28.54 10.78 41.51
N ASN A 377 27.45 10.49 40.77
CA ASN A 377 27.25 10.86 39.37
C ASN A 377 28.37 10.35 38.45
N ILE A 378 28.94 9.20 38.79
CA ILE A 378 30.00 8.53 38.03
C ILE A 378 29.37 7.65 36.94
N LEU A 379 28.22 7.03 37.23
CA LEU A 379 27.51 6.14 36.30
C LEU A 379 26.53 6.90 35.36
N SER A 380 26.74 8.21 35.13
CA SER A 380 25.81 9.05 34.37
C SER A 380 25.63 8.59 32.93
N GLU A 381 26.70 8.09 32.30
CA GLU A 381 26.65 7.56 30.93
C GLU A 381 25.80 6.27 30.86
N ALA A 382 26.01 5.34 31.80
CA ALA A 382 25.21 4.12 31.90
C ALA A 382 23.73 4.43 32.15
N LEU A 383 23.43 5.40 33.03
CA LEU A 383 22.05 5.86 33.29
C LEU A 383 21.41 6.51 32.06
N SER A 384 22.17 7.31 31.31
CA SER A 384 21.71 7.89 30.05
C SER A 384 21.34 6.81 29.03
N GLN A 385 22.18 5.77 28.88
CA GLN A 385 21.90 4.67 27.97
C GLN A 385 20.66 3.87 28.40
N ILE A 386 20.48 3.61 29.70
CA ILE A 386 19.28 2.94 30.22
C ILE A 386 18.04 3.77 29.91
N LYS A 387 18.11 5.10 30.09
CA LYS A 387 16.99 6.00 29.78
C LYS A 387 16.59 5.92 28.30
N VAL A 388 17.55 6.01 27.38
CA VAL A 388 17.31 5.85 25.93
C VAL A 388 16.70 4.48 25.62
N THR A 389 17.15 3.44 26.32
CA THR A 389 16.59 2.08 26.18
C THR A 389 15.13 2.03 26.62
N ILE A 390 14.79 2.62 27.78
CA ILE A 390 13.41 2.70 28.28
C ILE A 390 12.53 3.46 27.28
N GLU A 391 12.96 4.63 26.81
CA GLU A 391 12.22 5.46 25.84
C GLU A 391 11.96 4.69 24.53
N THR A 392 12.96 3.94 24.04
CA THR A 392 12.84 3.12 22.83
C THR A 392 11.83 1.97 23.01
N LEU A 393 11.84 1.32 24.19
CA LEU A 393 10.89 0.26 24.52
C LEU A 393 9.47 0.81 24.68
N GLU A 394 9.30 1.96 25.32
CA GLU A 394 8.01 2.65 25.45
C GLU A 394 7.45 3.08 24.09
N GLU A 395 8.29 3.56 23.17
CA GLU A 395 7.86 3.89 21.81
C GLU A 395 7.40 2.64 21.06
N SER A 396 8.16 1.54 21.18
CA SER A 396 7.78 0.25 20.61
C SER A 396 6.44 -0.26 21.18
N TYR A 397 6.20 -0.01 22.46
CA TYR A 397 4.96 -0.37 23.15
C TYR A 397 3.76 0.40 22.62
N LYS A 398 3.90 1.72 22.47
CA LYS A 398 2.88 2.56 21.84
C LYS A 398 2.57 2.12 20.41
N ARG A 399 3.59 1.77 19.63
CA ARG A 399 3.41 1.25 18.26
C ARG A 399 2.63 -0.06 18.24
N LEU A 400 2.95 -1.02 19.11
CA LEU A 400 2.24 -2.30 19.18
C LEU A 400 0.79 -2.14 19.64
N ILE A 401 0.50 -1.24 20.59
CA ILE A 401 -0.88 -0.91 20.97
C ILE A 401 -1.65 -0.36 19.78
N ASN A 402 -1.09 0.63 19.06
CA ASN A 402 -1.76 1.20 17.89
C ASN A 402 -2.03 0.15 16.80
N ILE A 403 -1.10 -0.81 16.61
CA ILE A 403 -1.30 -1.93 15.68
C ILE A 403 -2.42 -2.86 16.16
N ARG A 404 -2.46 -3.19 17.45
CA ARG A 404 -3.51 -4.02 18.05
C ARG A 404 -4.89 -3.37 17.90
N ASP A 405 -4.99 -2.07 18.19
CA ASP A 405 -6.23 -1.32 18.08
C ASP A 405 -6.70 -1.21 16.61
N ALA A 406 -5.77 -0.92 15.69
CA ALA A 406 -6.08 -0.90 14.25
C ALA A 406 -6.48 -2.29 13.72
N LYS A 407 -5.91 -3.38 14.25
CA LYS A 407 -6.31 -4.75 13.91
C LYS A 407 -7.73 -5.05 14.40
N ALA A 408 -8.05 -4.66 15.63
CA ALA A 408 -9.41 -4.80 16.17
C ALA A 408 -10.44 -3.97 15.38
N GLU A 409 -10.09 -2.76 14.96
CA GLU A 409 -10.94 -1.92 14.10
C GLU A 409 -11.12 -2.55 12.70
N CYS A 410 -10.04 -3.07 12.10
CA CYS A 410 -10.13 -3.80 10.83
C CYS A 410 -11.04 -5.03 10.92
N GLU A 411 -10.93 -5.82 12.00
CA GLU A 411 -11.79 -6.99 12.25
C GLU A 411 -13.26 -6.59 12.38
N GLU A 412 -13.56 -5.47 13.05
CA GLU A 412 -14.92 -4.94 13.18
C GLU A 412 -15.47 -4.45 11.83
N ILE A 413 -14.67 -3.72 11.05
CA ILE A 413 -15.04 -3.31 9.69
C ILE A 413 -15.30 -4.53 8.81
N GLN A 414 -14.47 -5.58 8.92
CA GLN A 414 -14.66 -6.81 8.15
C GLN A 414 -15.97 -7.52 8.52
N LYS A 415 -16.31 -7.60 9.82
CA LYS A 415 -17.61 -8.12 10.27
C LYS A 415 -18.77 -7.30 9.73
N GLN A 416 -18.66 -5.97 9.73
CA GLN A 416 -19.69 -5.09 9.17
C GLN A 416 -19.85 -5.29 7.66
N GLN A 417 -18.76 -5.44 6.92
CA GLN A 417 -18.79 -5.74 5.48
C GLN A 417 -19.43 -7.09 5.20
N GLU A 418 -19.13 -8.12 6.01
CA GLU A 418 -19.75 -9.44 5.90
C GLU A 418 -21.26 -9.38 6.15
N ILE A 419 -21.70 -8.64 7.17
CA ILE A 419 -23.12 -8.38 7.44
C ILE A 419 -23.78 -7.68 6.24
N GLN A 420 -23.15 -6.63 5.69
CA GLN A 420 -23.67 -5.91 4.52
C GLN A 420 -23.76 -6.82 3.27
N LEU A 421 -22.76 -7.68 3.07
CA LEU A 421 -22.76 -8.64 1.97
C LEU A 421 -23.89 -9.65 2.14
N ASN A 422 -24.08 -10.19 3.34
CA ASN A 422 -25.17 -11.12 3.66
C ASN A 422 -26.55 -10.47 3.45
N LEU A 423 -26.73 -9.21 3.85
CA LEU A 423 -27.97 -8.45 3.58
C LEU A 423 -28.22 -8.27 2.07
N LYS A 424 -27.17 -8.02 1.28
CA LYS A 424 -27.28 -7.93 -0.19
C LYS A 424 -27.62 -9.28 -0.81
N ILE A 425 -27.02 -10.38 -0.33
CA ILE A 425 -27.34 -11.74 -0.77
C ILE A 425 -28.81 -12.06 -0.49
N ASP A 426 -29.30 -11.78 0.73
CA ASP A 426 -30.70 -11.98 1.10
C ASP A 426 -31.67 -11.16 0.23
N LYS A 427 -31.33 -9.90 -0.05
CA LYS A 427 -32.11 -9.03 -0.94
C LYS A 427 -32.14 -9.61 -2.36
N PHE A 428 -30.99 -10.06 -2.87
CA PHE A 428 -30.88 -10.68 -4.18
C PHE A 428 -31.73 -11.95 -4.26
N GLN A 429 -31.63 -12.84 -3.27
CA GLN A 429 -32.46 -14.06 -3.21
C GLN A 429 -33.96 -13.75 -3.17
N LYS A 430 -34.40 -12.71 -2.45
CA LYS A 430 -35.79 -12.26 -2.46
C LYS A 430 -36.23 -11.77 -3.84
N LEU A 431 -35.39 -10.99 -4.53
CA LEU A 431 -35.66 -10.54 -5.90
C LEU A 431 -35.71 -11.71 -6.89
N THR A 432 -34.79 -12.68 -6.80
CA THR A 432 -34.81 -13.87 -7.64
C THR A 432 -36.09 -14.69 -7.44
N LYS A 433 -36.56 -14.83 -6.19
CA LYS A 433 -37.87 -15.46 -5.91
C LYS A 433 -39.02 -14.69 -6.52
N GLN A 434 -39.03 -13.36 -6.44
CA GLN A 434 -40.05 -12.52 -7.07
C GLN A 434 -40.02 -12.63 -8.61
N GLU A 435 -38.82 -12.66 -9.20
CA GLU A 435 -38.63 -12.83 -10.64
C GLU A 435 -39.14 -14.21 -11.09
N GLN A 436 -38.86 -15.28 -10.36
CA GLN A 436 -39.42 -16.61 -10.61
C GLN A 436 -40.96 -16.59 -10.54
N LEU A 437 -41.52 -15.96 -9.51
CA LEU A 437 -42.98 -15.86 -9.34
C LEU A 437 -43.64 -15.04 -10.46
N LEU A 438 -42.95 -14.01 -10.96
CA LEU A 438 -43.38 -13.22 -12.12
C LEU A 438 -43.30 -14.05 -13.41
N LYS A 439 -42.22 -14.81 -13.61
CA LYS A 439 -42.08 -15.74 -14.75
C LYS A 439 -43.19 -16.80 -14.74
N GLU A 440 -43.49 -17.38 -13.58
CA GLU A 440 -44.60 -18.32 -13.41
C GLU A 440 -45.96 -17.70 -13.74
N LYS A 441 -46.17 -16.42 -13.41
CA LYS A 441 -47.39 -15.66 -13.79
C LYS A 441 -47.43 -15.24 -15.25
N LEU A 442 -46.28 -15.07 -15.89
CA LEU A 442 -46.16 -14.73 -17.31
C LEU A 442 -46.50 -15.93 -18.21
N ILE A 443 -46.11 -17.14 -17.81
CA ILE A 443 -46.39 -18.38 -18.57
C ILE A 443 -47.89 -18.52 -18.96
N PRO A 444 -48.88 -18.39 -18.07
CA PRO A 444 -50.29 -18.50 -18.44
C PRO A 444 -50.74 -17.36 -19.35
N ILE A 445 -50.23 -16.13 -19.16
CA ILE A 445 -50.54 -14.97 -20.00
C ILE A 445 -49.96 -15.15 -21.41
N GLU A 446 -48.72 -15.62 -21.53
CA GLU A 446 -48.10 -15.95 -22.81
C GLU A 446 -48.83 -17.07 -23.53
N ASN A 447 -49.28 -18.09 -22.79
CA ASN A 447 -50.10 -19.17 -23.33
C ASN A 447 -51.48 -18.65 -23.77
N GLU A 448 -52.08 -17.73 -23.04
CA GLU A 448 -53.34 -17.08 -23.42
C GLU A 448 -53.18 -16.19 -24.66
N ALA A 449 -52.11 -15.40 -24.73
CA ALA A 449 -51.75 -14.60 -25.90
C ALA A 449 -51.49 -15.49 -27.12
N ARG A 450 -50.80 -16.64 -26.95
CA ARG A 450 -50.59 -17.63 -28.00
C ARG A 450 -51.91 -18.26 -28.45
N ASN A 451 -52.82 -18.56 -27.52
CA ASN A 451 -54.15 -19.08 -27.82
C ASN A 451 -55.02 -18.05 -28.56
N LEU A 452 -54.94 -16.77 -28.17
CA LEU A 452 -55.62 -15.66 -28.84
C LEU A 452 -55.05 -15.44 -30.24
N LYS A 453 -53.72 -15.50 -30.41
CA LYS A 453 -53.07 -15.43 -31.71
C LYS A 453 -53.52 -16.56 -32.62
N GLN A 454 -53.55 -17.80 -32.13
CA GLN A 454 -54.12 -18.93 -32.89
C GLN A 454 -55.60 -18.74 -33.24
N LYS A 455 -56.41 -18.10 -32.37
CA LYS A 455 -57.80 -17.76 -32.68
C LYS A 455 -57.90 -16.67 -33.75
N ILE A 456 -57.01 -15.68 -33.73
CA ILE A 456 -56.92 -14.63 -34.76
C ILE A 456 -56.50 -15.25 -36.09
N ASP A 457 -55.44 -16.05 -36.12
CA ASP A 457 -54.97 -16.74 -37.33
C ASP A 457 -56.07 -17.65 -37.93
N ARG A 458 -56.85 -18.33 -37.08
CA ARG A 458 -58.02 -19.12 -37.53
C ARG A 458 -59.13 -18.24 -38.10
N LYS A 459 -59.35 -17.05 -37.56
CA LYS A 459 -60.34 -16.09 -38.07
C LYS A 459 -59.87 -15.45 -39.38
N GLU A 460 -58.60 -15.09 -39.50
CA GLU A 460 -57.99 -14.61 -40.74
C GLU A 460 -58.02 -15.68 -41.83
N LEU A 461 -57.73 -16.94 -41.49
CA LEU A 461 -57.85 -18.06 -42.43
C LEU A 461 -59.31 -18.26 -42.89
N LYS A 462 -60.29 -18.11 -42.00
CA LYS A 462 -61.71 -18.13 -42.37
C LYS A 462 -62.09 -16.93 -43.24
N GLN A 463 -61.55 -15.75 -42.96
CA GLN A 463 -61.81 -14.53 -43.71
C GLN A 463 -61.17 -14.58 -45.11
N ASN A 464 -59.98 -15.17 -45.23
CA ASN A 464 -59.32 -15.41 -46.51
C ASN A 464 -60.07 -16.46 -47.33
N LYS A 465 -60.55 -17.56 -46.71
CA LYS A 465 -61.45 -18.51 -47.39
C LYS A 465 -62.78 -17.88 -47.82
N LEU A 466 -63.29 -16.91 -47.06
CA LEU A 466 -64.50 -16.17 -47.42
C LEU A 466 -64.24 -15.20 -48.59
N LYS A 467 -63.08 -14.53 -48.61
CA LYS A 467 -62.62 -13.69 -49.73
C LYS A 467 -62.39 -14.49 -51.00
N GLU A 468 -61.77 -15.67 -50.91
CA GLU A 468 -61.66 -16.61 -52.02
C GLU A 468 -63.03 -17.09 -52.50
N GLY A 469 -63.97 -17.36 -51.58
CA GLY A 469 -65.35 -17.70 -51.92
C GLY A 469 -66.10 -16.58 -52.65
N ILE A 470 -65.90 -15.33 -52.25
CA ILE A 470 -66.46 -14.14 -52.91
C ILE A 470 -65.83 -13.94 -54.29
N GLN A 471 -64.51 -14.13 -54.41
CA GLN A 471 -63.80 -14.02 -55.69
C GLN A 471 -64.25 -15.12 -56.68
N ILE A 472 -64.45 -16.35 -56.21
CA ILE A 472 -65.02 -17.46 -57.00
C ILE A 472 -66.49 -17.17 -57.38
N ALA A 473 -67.27 -16.53 -56.51
CA ALA A 473 -68.65 -16.13 -56.80
C ALA A 473 -68.71 -14.99 -57.84
N GLU A 474 -67.80 -14.03 -57.79
CA GLU A 474 -67.68 -12.94 -58.76
C GLU A 474 -67.18 -13.44 -60.13
N GLU A 475 -66.25 -14.40 -60.15
CA GLU A 475 -65.83 -15.08 -61.39
C GLU A 475 -66.95 -15.92 -62.00
N ARG A 476 -67.77 -16.58 -61.18
CA ARG A 476 -68.99 -17.27 -61.65
C ARG A 476 -70.04 -16.29 -62.17
N LYS A 477 -70.18 -15.11 -61.57
CA LYS A 477 -71.07 -14.03 -62.03
C LYS A 477 -70.59 -13.43 -63.37
N ARG A 478 -69.27 -13.23 -63.54
CA ARG A 478 -68.67 -12.82 -64.82
C ARG A 478 -68.77 -13.90 -65.90
N SER A 479 -68.58 -15.18 -65.54
CA SER A 479 -68.77 -16.32 -66.45
C SER A 479 -70.23 -16.49 -66.88
N ALA A 480 -71.19 -16.26 -65.97
CA ALA A 480 -72.62 -16.29 -66.27
C ALA A 480 -73.05 -15.11 -67.16
N ASN A 481 -72.57 -13.89 -66.89
CA ASN A 481 -72.85 -12.72 -67.73
C ASN A 481 -72.24 -12.85 -69.13
N ASN A 482 -71.02 -13.38 -69.25
CA ASN A 482 -70.41 -13.65 -70.56
C ASN A 482 -71.18 -14.73 -71.35
N LYS A 483 -71.78 -15.73 -70.68
CA LYS A 483 -72.67 -16.71 -71.32
C LYS A 483 -74.03 -16.11 -71.73
N ILE A 484 -74.54 -15.14 -70.97
CA ILE A 484 -75.78 -14.42 -71.31
C ILE A 484 -75.56 -13.53 -72.55
N ASP A 485 -74.40 -12.88 -72.66
CA ASP A 485 -74.09 -12.02 -73.80
C ASP A 485 -73.75 -12.84 -75.06
N GLN A 486 -73.06 -13.98 -74.93
CA GLN A 486 -72.88 -14.96 -76.02
C GLN A 486 -74.20 -15.59 -76.49
N ASN A 487 -75.17 -15.78 -75.60
CA ASN A 487 -76.50 -16.27 -75.95
C ASN A 487 -77.38 -15.20 -76.62
N LYS A 488 -77.26 -13.92 -76.24
CA LYS A 488 -77.92 -12.80 -76.94
C LYS A 488 -77.40 -12.63 -78.37
N GLU A 489 -76.10 -12.83 -78.58
CA GLU A 489 -75.48 -12.72 -79.89
C GLU A 489 -75.79 -13.92 -80.80
N SER A 490 -75.94 -15.12 -80.22
CA SER A 490 -76.39 -16.32 -80.94
C SER A 490 -77.89 -16.28 -81.30
N ASN A 491 -78.73 -15.70 -80.45
CA ASN A 491 -80.16 -15.50 -80.73
C ASN A 491 -80.41 -14.43 -81.81
N LEU A 492 -79.60 -13.36 -81.87
CA LEU A 492 -79.69 -12.36 -82.93
C LEU A 492 -79.25 -12.88 -84.31
N LYS A 493 -78.38 -13.91 -84.35
CA LYS A 493 -78.01 -14.64 -85.58
C LYS A 493 -79.11 -15.61 -86.04
N LEU A 494 -79.78 -16.28 -85.10
CA LEU A 494 -80.92 -17.17 -85.37
C LEU A 494 -82.18 -16.41 -85.85
N GLU A 495 -82.48 -15.23 -85.31
CA GLU A 495 -83.59 -14.39 -85.80
C GLU A 495 -83.39 -13.89 -87.24
N LYS A 496 -82.14 -13.64 -87.65
CA LYS A 496 -81.81 -13.26 -89.04
C LYS A 496 -81.89 -14.43 -90.03
N GLU A 497 -81.67 -15.68 -89.58
CA GLU A 497 -81.87 -16.88 -90.40
C GLU A 497 -83.33 -17.34 -90.49
N ILE A 498 -84.14 -17.13 -89.44
CA ILE A 498 -85.57 -17.50 -89.43
C ILE A 498 -86.40 -16.52 -90.28
N ASN A 499 -86.05 -15.23 -90.32
CA ASN A 499 -86.72 -14.24 -91.19
C ASN A 499 -86.36 -14.34 -92.68
N SER A 500 -85.26 -15.02 -93.06
CA SER A 500 -84.91 -15.24 -94.47
C SER A 500 -85.51 -16.54 -95.05
N LYS A 501 -85.78 -17.55 -94.20
CA LYS A 501 -86.43 -18.81 -94.61
C LYS A 501 -87.97 -18.75 -94.61
N ASN A 502 -88.59 -17.88 -93.80
CA ASN A 502 -90.07 -17.73 -93.78
C ASN A 502 -90.68 -16.94 -94.95
N LYS A 503 -89.87 -16.29 -95.79
CA LYS A 503 -90.33 -15.57 -97.00
C LYS A 503 -90.42 -16.47 -98.24
N LYS A 504 -89.71 -17.62 -98.27
CA LYS A 504 -89.72 -18.59 -99.38
C LYS A 504 -90.87 -19.60 -99.30
N THR A 505 -91.40 -19.90 -98.12
CA THR A 505 -92.45 -20.92 -97.93
C THR A 505 -93.86 -20.38 -98.13
N LYS A 506 -94.11 -19.08 -97.89
CA LYS A 506 -95.42 -18.43 -98.14
C LYS A 506 -95.71 -18.15 -99.63
N VAL A 507 -94.69 -18.09 -100.49
CA VAL A 507 -94.86 -17.85 -101.93
C VAL A 507 -95.22 -19.14 -102.69
N LEU A 508 -94.75 -20.32 -102.25
CA LEU A 508 -95.10 -21.60 -102.89
C LEU A 508 -96.55 -22.05 -102.63
N LEU A 509 -97.15 -21.66 -101.50
CA LEU A 509 -98.51 -22.08 -101.15
C LEU A 509 -99.58 -21.31 -101.96
N ILE A 510 -99.32 -20.06 -102.32
CA ILE A 510 -100.24 -19.21 -103.09
C ILE A 510 -100.25 -19.61 -104.58
N ILE A 511 -99.10 -20.03 -105.15
CA ILE A 511 -99.00 -20.50 -106.54
C ILE A 511 -99.82 -21.78 -106.76
N ASN A 512 -99.84 -22.70 -105.79
CA ASN A 512 -100.58 -23.95 -105.92
C ASN A 512 -102.11 -23.78 -105.82
N ILE A 513 -102.60 -22.84 -105.01
CA ILE A 513 -104.04 -22.57 -104.86
C ILE A 513 -104.61 -21.88 -106.10
N VAL A 514 -103.84 -20.96 -106.72
CA VAL A 514 -104.26 -20.28 -107.97
C VAL A 514 -104.26 -21.25 -109.16
N SER A 515 -103.31 -22.19 -109.22
CA SER A 515 -103.23 -23.19 -110.31
C SER A 515 -104.41 -24.17 -110.31
N SER A 516 -104.91 -24.56 -109.13
CA SER A 516 -106.06 -25.47 -109.01
C SER A 516 -107.39 -24.78 -109.34
N LEU A 517 -107.52 -23.47 -109.06
CA LEU A 517 -108.73 -22.71 -109.36
C LEU A 517 -108.87 -22.40 -110.86
N ILE A 518 -107.76 -22.20 -111.58
CA ILE A 518 -107.76 -21.98 -113.04
C ILE A 518 -108.14 -23.27 -113.80
N LEU A 519 -107.71 -24.45 -113.34
CA LEU A 519 -108.11 -25.72 -113.96
C LEU A 519 -109.61 -26.02 -113.77
N CYS A 520 -110.19 -25.67 -112.62
CA CYS A 520 -111.64 -25.80 -112.41
C CYS A 520 -112.45 -24.84 -113.30
N PHE A 521 -111.95 -23.63 -113.57
CA PHE A 521 -112.66 -22.67 -114.42
C PHE A 521 -112.66 -23.08 -115.90
N ILE A 522 -111.56 -23.66 -116.40
CA ILE A 522 -111.45 -24.13 -117.81
C ILE A 522 -112.37 -25.33 -118.08
N VAL A 523 -112.58 -26.21 -117.10
CA VAL A 523 -113.47 -27.38 -117.26
C VAL A 523 -114.94 -26.98 -117.19
N VAL A 524 -115.29 -25.97 -116.38
CA VAL A 524 -116.68 -25.50 -116.25
C VAL A 524 -117.11 -24.65 -117.46
N CYS A 525 -116.25 -23.78 -117.99
CA CYS A 525 -116.62 -22.93 -119.12
C CYS A 525 -116.76 -23.66 -120.48
N ASN A 526 -116.16 -24.84 -120.67
CA ASN A 526 -116.23 -25.57 -121.94
C ASN A 526 -117.43 -26.53 -122.09
N THR A 527 -118.34 -26.56 -121.11
CA THR A 527 -119.56 -27.39 -121.19
C THR A 527 -120.81 -26.64 -121.64
N GLN A 528 -120.71 -25.34 -121.94
CA GLN A 528 -121.90 -24.50 -122.13
C GLN A 528 -121.94 -23.61 -123.38
N TYR A 529 -121.13 -23.85 -124.42
CA TYR A 529 -121.35 -23.18 -125.71
C TYR A 529 -121.17 -24.12 -126.92
N ASN A 530 -122.34 -24.59 -127.38
CA ASN A 530 -122.81 -24.81 -128.76
C ASN A 530 -121.90 -25.50 -129.78
N LYS A 531 -122.28 -26.66 -130.35
CA LYS A 531 -123.34 -26.81 -131.38
C LYS A 531 -123.17 -25.80 -132.51
N GLU A 532 -122.39 -26.14 -133.52
CA GLU A 532 -122.88 -26.50 -134.86
C GLU A 532 -121.71 -26.61 -135.84
N ASP A 533 -121.79 -27.65 -136.66
CA ASP A 533 -121.09 -27.97 -137.90
C ASP A 533 -119.56 -28.05 -138.03
N ASN A 534 -119.21 -29.04 -138.86
CA ASN A 534 -117.95 -29.31 -139.56
C ASN A 534 -116.78 -29.90 -138.75
N ASP A 535 -116.72 -31.23 -138.84
CA ASP A 535 -115.60 -31.99 -139.42
C ASP A 535 -114.28 -31.23 -139.60
N TYR A 536 -113.39 -31.30 -138.60
CA TYR A 536 -112.04 -31.87 -138.76
C TYR A 536 -111.32 -31.90 -137.40
N ASN A 537 -110.52 -32.95 -137.18
CA ASN A 537 -109.39 -33.01 -136.24
C ASN A 537 -109.60 -33.34 -134.73
N VAL A 538 -110.55 -34.23 -134.40
CA VAL A 538 -110.70 -34.80 -133.04
C VAL A 538 -109.51 -35.70 -132.60
N HIS A 539 -108.70 -36.21 -133.55
CA HIS A 539 -107.60 -37.11 -133.21
C HIS A 539 -106.33 -36.43 -132.67
N LYS A 540 -106.14 -35.11 -132.89
CA LYS A 540 -104.95 -34.37 -132.40
C LYS A 540 -105.08 -33.91 -130.93
N LEU A 541 -106.30 -33.58 -130.49
CA LEU A 541 -106.60 -33.20 -129.10
C LEU A 541 -106.55 -34.39 -128.12
N LYS A 542 -106.95 -35.58 -128.57
CA LYS A 542 -106.91 -36.81 -127.75
C LYS A 542 -105.50 -37.22 -127.32
N ARG A 543 -104.45 -36.88 -128.08
CA ARG A 543 -103.06 -37.24 -127.75
C ARG A 543 -102.36 -36.25 -126.80
N ILE A 544 -102.77 -34.98 -126.75
CA ILE A 544 -102.17 -34.00 -125.83
C ILE A 544 -102.71 -34.22 -124.41
N TYR A 545 -104.03 -34.41 -124.26
CA TYR A 545 -104.65 -34.62 -122.95
C TYR A 545 -104.19 -35.90 -122.24
N ILE A 546 -103.96 -37.00 -122.98
CA ILE A 546 -103.51 -38.27 -122.38
C ILE A 546 -102.03 -38.20 -121.94
N ARG A 547 -101.21 -37.34 -122.55
CA ARG A 547 -99.79 -37.21 -122.22
C ARG A 547 -99.56 -36.39 -120.95
N ASP A 548 -100.30 -35.29 -120.77
CA ASP A 548 -100.15 -34.42 -119.60
C ASP A 548 -100.77 -35.01 -118.33
N TYR A 549 -101.90 -35.72 -118.46
CA TYR A 549 -102.52 -36.42 -117.33
C TYR A 549 -101.63 -37.54 -116.76
N LYS A 550 -100.88 -38.24 -117.62
CA LYS A 550 -99.89 -39.25 -117.20
C LYS A 550 -98.69 -38.65 -116.46
N SER A 551 -98.27 -37.42 -116.80
CA SER A 551 -97.14 -36.74 -116.15
C SER A 551 -97.47 -36.27 -114.72
N ILE A 552 -98.70 -35.76 -114.52
CA ILE A 552 -99.17 -35.30 -113.21
C ILE A 552 -99.38 -36.48 -112.25
N LEU A 553 -99.98 -37.57 -112.75
CA LEU A 553 -100.14 -38.81 -111.96
C LEU A 553 -98.79 -39.41 -111.55
N LYS A 554 -97.75 -39.32 -112.40
CA LYS A 554 -96.41 -39.81 -112.07
C LYS A 554 -95.73 -38.97 -110.97
N LYS A 555 -95.84 -37.63 -111.01
CA LYS A 555 -95.31 -36.75 -109.95
C LYS A 555 -96.02 -36.92 -108.60
N TRP A 556 -97.30 -37.26 -108.60
CA TRP A 556 -98.03 -37.56 -107.36
C TRP A 556 -97.61 -38.91 -106.78
N TYR A 557 -97.48 -39.94 -107.62
CA TYR A 557 -96.99 -41.27 -107.23
C TYR A 557 -95.57 -41.24 -106.66
N ASP A 558 -94.69 -40.37 -107.18
CA ASP A 558 -93.32 -40.21 -106.67
C ASP A 558 -93.23 -39.45 -105.33
N SER A 559 -94.33 -38.88 -104.80
CA SER A 559 -94.34 -38.10 -103.55
C SER A 559 -94.47 -38.91 -102.25
N LYS A 560 -94.45 -40.25 -102.33
CA LYS A 560 -94.39 -41.20 -101.19
C LYS A 560 -95.31 -40.86 -99.99
N MET A 561 -96.59 -40.61 -100.26
CA MET A 561 -97.61 -40.52 -99.22
C MET A 561 -98.33 -41.86 -99.10
N ASP A 562 -97.91 -42.68 -98.13
CA ASP A 562 -98.51 -43.97 -97.79
C ASP A 562 -99.95 -43.77 -97.30
N ASN A 563 -100.93 -44.09 -98.14
CA ASN A 563 -102.32 -44.19 -97.74
C ASN A 563 -103.00 -45.27 -98.57
N GLU A 564 -102.89 -46.51 -98.08
CA GLU A 564 -103.40 -47.75 -98.70
C GLU A 564 -104.91 -47.69 -99.02
N PHE A 565 -105.67 -46.80 -98.35
CA PHE A 565 -107.10 -46.64 -98.53
C PHE A 565 -107.51 -45.87 -99.81
N LEU A 566 -106.68 -44.91 -100.27
CA LEU A 566 -106.95 -44.15 -101.51
C LEU A 566 -106.65 -44.97 -102.76
N VAL A 567 -105.68 -45.88 -102.67
CA VAL A 567 -105.36 -46.85 -103.74
C VAL A 567 -106.55 -47.80 -103.95
N PHE A 568 -107.20 -48.28 -102.89
CA PHE A 568 -108.37 -49.17 -102.98
C PHE A 568 -109.58 -48.52 -103.68
N GLN A 569 -109.89 -47.26 -103.37
CA GLN A 569 -111.02 -46.54 -103.96
C GLN A 569 -110.79 -46.17 -105.43
N LEU A 570 -109.55 -45.79 -105.80
CA LEU A 570 -109.19 -45.51 -107.19
C LEU A 570 -109.27 -46.77 -108.07
N THR A 571 -108.90 -47.94 -107.53
CA THR A 571 -108.98 -49.23 -108.24
C THR A 571 -110.44 -49.63 -108.50
N ASN A 572 -111.33 -49.41 -107.52
CA ASN A 572 -112.77 -49.63 -107.69
C ASN A 572 -113.41 -48.67 -108.72
N LEU A 573 -113.00 -47.39 -108.73
CA LEU A 573 -113.48 -46.42 -109.72
C LEU A 573 -113.05 -46.80 -111.14
N GLN A 574 -111.83 -47.35 -111.28
CA GLN A 574 -111.30 -47.82 -112.55
C GLN A 574 -112.05 -49.06 -113.06
N HIS A 575 -112.44 -49.95 -112.15
CA HIS A 575 -113.23 -51.15 -112.48
C HIS A 575 -114.68 -50.81 -112.88
N GLU A 576 -115.30 -49.84 -112.22
CA GLU A 576 -116.65 -49.39 -112.58
C GLU A 576 -116.67 -48.59 -113.90
N PHE A 577 -115.63 -47.78 -114.18
CA PHE A 577 -115.52 -47.06 -115.46
C PHE A 577 -115.39 -47.99 -116.68
N GLN A 578 -114.80 -49.18 -116.52
CA GLN A 578 -114.67 -50.16 -117.61
C GLN A 578 -116.01 -50.78 -118.04
N LYS A 579 -117.02 -50.76 -117.16
CA LYS A 579 -118.34 -51.36 -117.45
C LYS A 579 -119.29 -50.40 -118.17
N VAL A 580 -118.92 -49.14 -118.31
CA VAL A 580 -119.81 -48.09 -118.80
C VAL A 580 -119.80 -48.02 -120.33
N LYS A 581 -120.92 -48.43 -120.94
CA LYS A 581 -121.08 -48.47 -122.40
C LYS A 581 -121.59 -47.16 -123.02
N ASN A 582 -122.06 -46.21 -122.22
CA ASN A 582 -122.58 -44.93 -122.72
C ASN A 582 -122.17 -43.75 -121.83
N LYS A 583 -122.13 -42.55 -122.41
CA LYS A 583 -121.57 -41.34 -121.76
C LYS A 583 -122.41 -40.84 -120.58
N VAL A 584 -123.69 -41.19 -120.53
CA VAL A 584 -124.63 -40.70 -119.50
C VAL A 584 -124.39 -41.40 -118.16
N ASP A 585 -124.14 -42.71 -118.18
CA ASP A 585 -123.88 -43.50 -116.98
C ASP A 585 -122.53 -43.15 -116.33
N ALA A 586 -121.52 -42.80 -117.13
CA ALA A 586 -120.19 -42.40 -116.64
C ALA A 586 -120.25 -41.11 -115.81
N ASN A 587 -121.03 -40.13 -116.27
CA ASN A 587 -121.20 -38.86 -115.56
C ASN A 587 -121.95 -39.04 -114.25
N ARG A 588 -122.92 -39.97 -114.19
CA ARG A 588 -123.69 -40.24 -112.97
C ARG A 588 -122.84 -40.89 -111.88
N ILE A 589 -121.98 -41.83 -112.25
CA ILE A 589 -121.02 -42.48 -111.34
C ILE A 589 -119.99 -41.45 -110.83
N LEU A 590 -119.45 -40.62 -111.72
CA LEU A 590 -118.44 -39.61 -111.37
C LEU A 590 -118.98 -38.58 -110.35
N ILE A 591 -120.21 -38.08 -110.55
CA ILE A 591 -120.83 -37.10 -109.66
C ILE A 591 -121.09 -37.71 -108.28
N THR A 592 -121.56 -38.95 -108.23
CA THR A 592 -121.91 -39.62 -106.96
C THR A 592 -120.68 -39.87 -106.10
N GLU A 593 -119.57 -40.29 -106.70
CA GLU A 593 -118.32 -40.54 -105.97
C GLU A 593 -117.58 -39.26 -105.58
N LEU A 594 -117.64 -38.21 -106.42
CA LEU A 594 -117.13 -36.88 -106.05
C LEU A 594 -117.86 -36.30 -104.84
N GLN A 595 -119.18 -36.50 -104.73
CA GLN A 595 -119.96 -36.05 -103.58
C GLN A 595 -119.58 -36.78 -102.28
N LYS A 596 -119.27 -38.08 -102.34
CA LYS A 596 -118.78 -38.84 -101.18
C LYS A 596 -117.40 -38.35 -100.71
N LEU A 597 -116.47 -38.12 -101.64
CA LEU A 597 -115.14 -37.58 -101.33
C LEU A 597 -115.20 -36.18 -100.73
N LEU A 598 -116.10 -35.32 -101.25
CA LEU A 598 -116.27 -33.96 -100.73
C LEU A 598 -116.81 -33.95 -99.28
N LYS A 599 -117.73 -34.88 -98.96
CA LYS A 599 -118.27 -35.02 -97.61
C LYS A 599 -117.20 -35.48 -96.62
N PHE A 600 -116.31 -36.39 -97.02
CA PHE A 600 -115.21 -36.88 -96.19
C PHE A 600 -114.14 -35.81 -95.93
N ALA A 601 -113.76 -35.04 -96.96
CA ALA A 601 -112.78 -33.96 -96.84
C ALA A 601 -113.24 -32.86 -95.86
N LYS A 602 -114.54 -32.57 -95.81
CA LYS A 602 -115.12 -31.65 -94.82
C LYS A 602 -114.94 -32.15 -93.39
N THR A 603 -115.24 -33.43 -93.13
CA THR A 603 -115.13 -34.02 -91.79
C THR A 603 -113.67 -34.07 -91.29
N ALA A 604 -112.71 -34.37 -92.17
CA ALA A 604 -111.28 -34.40 -91.82
C ALA A 604 -110.73 -33.00 -91.48
N CYS A 605 -111.23 -31.96 -92.15
CA CYS A 605 -110.84 -30.57 -91.88
C CYS A 605 -111.34 -30.09 -90.51
N GLU A 606 -112.58 -30.44 -90.12
CA GLU A 606 -113.14 -30.07 -88.82
C GLU A 606 -112.40 -30.74 -87.65
N ASN A 607 -112.06 -32.04 -87.78
CA ASN A 607 -111.29 -32.75 -86.76
C ASN A 607 -109.90 -32.16 -86.55
N SER A 608 -109.22 -31.76 -87.62
CA SER A 608 -107.88 -31.13 -87.53
C SER A 608 -107.94 -29.76 -86.84
N LYS A 609 -109.02 -29.01 -87.06
CA LYS A 609 -109.24 -27.70 -86.42
C LYS A 609 -109.49 -27.83 -84.91
N MET A 610 -110.21 -28.89 -84.49
CA MET A 610 -110.45 -29.17 -83.07
C MET A 610 -109.16 -29.56 -82.33
N ILE A 611 -108.28 -30.36 -82.95
CA ILE A 611 -107.00 -30.77 -82.36
C ILE A 611 -106.04 -29.58 -82.17
N MET A 612 -105.95 -28.67 -83.14
CA MET A 612 -105.13 -27.46 -82.98
C MET A 612 -105.63 -26.55 -81.86
N LYS A 613 -106.96 -26.40 -81.72
CA LYS A 613 -107.55 -25.54 -80.68
C LYS A 613 -107.23 -26.05 -79.28
N LYS A 614 -107.22 -27.38 -79.08
CA LYS A 614 -106.83 -28.01 -77.80
C LYS A 614 -105.36 -27.76 -77.47
N LYS A 615 -104.45 -27.91 -78.44
CA LYS A 615 -103.01 -27.66 -78.23
C LYS A 615 -102.69 -26.20 -77.90
N ILE A 616 -103.44 -25.24 -78.44
CA ILE A 616 -103.26 -23.82 -78.11
C ILE A 616 -103.67 -23.56 -76.66
N MET A 617 -104.79 -24.11 -76.21
CA MET A 617 -105.23 -23.98 -74.81
C MET A 617 -104.24 -24.59 -73.81
N ASP A 618 -103.69 -25.77 -74.13
CA ASP A 618 -102.71 -26.43 -73.25
C ASP A 618 -101.41 -25.59 -73.11
N LEU A 619 -100.97 -24.93 -74.18
CA LEU A 619 -99.81 -24.02 -74.16
C LEU A 619 -100.07 -22.72 -73.40
N GLU A 620 -101.30 -22.20 -73.45
CA GLU A 620 -101.69 -21.01 -72.69
C GLU A 620 -101.72 -21.28 -71.18
N GLU A 621 -102.20 -22.44 -70.75
CA GLU A 621 -102.19 -22.86 -69.34
C GLU A 621 -100.76 -23.09 -68.82
N GLU A 622 -99.88 -23.70 -69.63
CA GLU A 622 -98.48 -23.90 -69.28
C GLU A 622 -97.72 -22.57 -69.12
N ASN A 623 -97.98 -21.60 -70.01
CA ASN A 623 -97.43 -20.26 -69.89
C ASN A 623 -97.94 -19.51 -68.65
N ARG A 624 -99.20 -19.70 -68.26
CA ARG A 624 -99.75 -19.11 -67.02
C ARG A 624 -99.03 -19.65 -65.78
N LEU A 625 -98.78 -20.95 -65.73
CA LEU A 625 -98.04 -21.62 -64.64
C LEU A 625 -96.58 -21.16 -64.54
N ILE A 626 -95.92 -20.91 -65.67
CA ILE A 626 -94.55 -20.38 -65.70
C ILE A 626 -94.53 -18.94 -65.18
N ALA A 627 -95.48 -18.09 -65.60
CA ALA A 627 -95.57 -16.71 -65.11
C ALA A 627 -95.79 -16.64 -63.59
N GLU A 628 -96.62 -17.52 -63.03
CA GLU A 628 -96.86 -17.57 -61.58
C GLU A 628 -95.63 -18.03 -60.79
N LYS A 629 -94.83 -18.97 -61.34
CA LYS A 629 -93.55 -19.39 -60.76
C LYS A 629 -92.50 -18.28 -60.81
N LEU A 630 -92.45 -17.53 -61.91
CA LEU A 630 -91.54 -16.39 -62.04
C LEU A 630 -91.88 -15.29 -61.02
N LEU A 631 -93.17 -15.01 -60.81
CA LEU A 631 -93.59 -14.02 -59.81
C LEU A 631 -93.19 -14.44 -58.38
N LYS A 632 -93.36 -15.72 -58.02
CA LYS A 632 -92.93 -16.26 -56.71
C LYS A 632 -91.42 -16.25 -56.53
N LEU A 633 -90.64 -16.46 -57.61
CA LEU A 633 -89.19 -16.33 -57.57
C LEU A 633 -88.74 -14.88 -57.44
N GLN A 634 -89.44 -13.95 -58.08
CA GLN A 634 -89.15 -12.52 -58.00
C GLN A 634 -89.39 -11.99 -56.58
N GLN A 635 -90.52 -12.36 -55.96
CA GLN A 635 -90.82 -12.03 -54.56
C GLN A 635 -89.78 -12.62 -53.59
N LYS A 636 -89.35 -13.88 -53.79
CA LYS A 636 -88.27 -14.46 -52.99
C LYS A 636 -86.94 -13.74 -53.18
N THR A 637 -86.65 -13.26 -54.40
CA THR A 637 -85.42 -12.54 -54.69
C THR A 637 -85.41 -11.19 -53.99
N GLU A 638 -86.54 -10.46 -54.00
CA GLU A 638 -86.70 -9.21 -53.25
C GLU A 638 -86.61 -9.42 -51.73
N GLU A 639 -87.17 -10.52 -51.21
CA GLU A 639 -87.02 -10.91 -49.80
C GLU A 639 -85.56 -11.23 -49.44
N TYR A 640 -84.84 -11.96 -50.31
CA TYR A 640 -83.41 -12.20 -50.13
C TYR A 640 -82.60 -10.91 -50.20
N GLU A 641 -82.88 -10.00 -51.13
CA GLU A 641 -82.19 -8.71 -51.23
C GLU A 641 -82.42 -7.84 -49.99
N THR A 642 -83.65 -7.82 -49.47
CA THR A 642 -84.01 -7.08 -48.25
C THR A 642 -83.30 -7.67 -47.03
N ASN A 643 -83.34 -9.00 -46.86
CA ASN A 643 -82.64 -9.69 -45.77
C ASN A 643 -81.11 -9.54 -45.88
N THR A 644 -80.56 -9.52 -47.09
CA THR A 644 -79.12 -9.31 -47.31
C THR A 644 -78.74 -7.87 -46.98
N LEU A 645 -79.60 -6.90 -47.28
CA LEU A 645 -79.38 -5.49 -46.96
C LEU A 645 -79.45 -5.24 -45.44
N GLU A 646 -80.41 -5.85 -44.73
CA GLU A 646 -80.46 -5.82 -43.26
C GLU A 646 -79.23 -6.48 -42.64
N LEU A 647 -78.83 -7.65 -43.13
CA LEU A 647 -77.63 -8.34 -42.63
C LEU A 647 -76.36 -7.53 -42.89
N LEU A 648 -76.24 -6.90 -44.06
CA LEU A 648 -75.13 -6.00 -44.37
C LEU A 648 -75.14 -4.78 -43.46
N THR A 649 -76.31 -4.21 -43.17
CA THR A 649 -76.44 -3.07 -42.25
C THR A 649 -76.04 -3.46 -40.83
N GLN A 650 -76.46 -4.64 -40.37
CA GLN A 650 -76.08 -5.19 -39.06
C GLN A 650 -74.58 -5.48 -38.98
N ILE A 651 -74.01 -6.13 -40.00
CA ILE A 651 -72.56 -6.37 -40.11
C ILE A 651 -71.80 -5.05 -40.12
N ASN A 652 -72.28 -4.03 -40.82
CA ASN A 652 -71.60 -2.74 -40.89
C ASN A 652 -71.67 -1.99 -39.55
N ASN A 653 -72.78 -2.11 -38.82
CA ASN A 653 -72.91 -1.55 -37.48
C ASN A 653 -72.03 -2.29 -36.46
N GLU A 654 -71.93 -3.62 -36.53
CA GLU A 654 -71.02 -4.41 -35.72
C GLU A 654 -69.56 -4.13 -36.08
N LEU A 655 -69.24 -4.02 -37.37
CA LEU A 655 -67.92 -3.65 -37.86
C LEU A 655 -67.53 -2.26 -37.37
N ASN A 656 -68.44 -1.28 -37.39
CA ASN A 656 -68.21 0.06 -36.85
C ASN A 656 -68.03 0.02 -35.33
N THR A 657 -68.81 -0.80 -34.62
CA THR A 657 -68.65 -0.97 -33.17
C THR A 657 -67.30 -1.61 -32.82
N VAL A 658 -66.89 -2.63 -33.57
CA VAL A 658 -65.57 -3.26 -33.44
C VAL A 658 -64.46 -2.29 -33.82
N LYS A 659 -64.64 -1.48 -34.86
CA LYS A 659 -63.68 -0.48 -35.30
C LYS A 659 -63.52 0.63 -34.26
N ILE A 660 -64.61 1.08 -33.64
CA ILE A 660 -64.58 2.03 -32.52
C ILE A 660 -63.84 1.41 -31.34
N LYS A 661 -64.18 0.17 -30.93
CA LYS A 661 -63.49 -0.52 -29.83
C LYS A 661 -62.01 -0.79 -30.14
N CYS A 662 -61.67 -1.15 -31.36
CA CYS A 662 -60.29 -1.33 -31.81
C CYS A 662 -59.53 0.00 -31.83
N ASN A 663 -60.18 1.10 -32.21
CA ASN A 663 -59.59 2.43 -32.15
C ASN A 663 -59.40 2.88 -30.70
N GLU A 664 -60.38 2.67 -29.81
CA GLU A 664 -60.24 2.94 -28.36
C GLU A 664 -59.13 2.10 -27.72
N GLN A 665 -59.05 0.82 -28.08
CA GLN A 665 -57.96 -0.05 -27.63
C GLN A 665 -56.62 0.33 -28.25
N MET A 666 -56.60 0.80 -29.49
CA MET A 666 -55.37 1.32 -30.08
C MET A 666 -54.95 2.64 -29.47
N ASP A 667 -55.87 3.53 -29.16
CA ASP A 667 -55.58 4.78 -28.48
C ASP A 667 -55.08 4.50 -27.05
N ASP A 668 -55.66 3.51 -26.33
CA ASP A 668 -55.15 3.04 -25.04
C ASP A 668 -53.77 2.37 -25.16
N LEU A 669 -53.53 1.58 -26.22
CA LEU A 669 -52.23 0.97 -26.48
C LEU A 669 -51.18 2.01 -26.89
N THR A 670 -51.54 3.01 -27.69
CA THR A 670 -50.67 4.12 -28.09
C THR A 670 -50.39 5.02 -26.89
N LYS A 671 -51.37 5.25 -26.02
CA LYS A 671 -51.18 5.94 -24.73
C LYS A 671 -50.26 5.16 -23.81
N ARG A 672 -50.46 3.84 -23.65
CA ARG A 672 -49.56 2.97 -22.89
C ARG A 672 -48.17 2.89 -23.50
N GLN A 673 -48.06 2.86 -24.82
CA GLN A 673 -46.79 2.87 -25.52
C GLN A 673 -46.08 4.21 -25.35
N SER A 674 -46.82 5.33 -25.33
CA SER A 674 -46.30 6.65 -24.99
C SER A 674 -45.86 6.70 -23.52
N ASP A 675 -46.65 6.17 -22.59
CA ASP A 675 -46.32 6.11 -21.16
C ASP A 675 -45.11 5.22 -20.89
N ILE A 676 -45.02 4.07 -21.57
CA ILE A 676 -43.86 3.18 -21.52
C ILE A 676 -42.66 3.88 -22.15
N SER A 677 -42.82 4.52 -23.32
CA SER A 677 -41.73 5.25 -23.96
C SER A 677 -41.23 6.42 -23.11
N ASN A 678 -42.12 7.13 -22.43
CA ASN A 678 -41.79 8.21 -21.50
C ASN A 678 -41.13 7.66 -20.23
N LYS A 679 -41.61 6.55 -19.69
CA LYS A 679 -40.97 5.87 -18.54
C LYS A 679 -39.62 5.28 -18.90
N THR A 680 -39.47 4.68 -20.08
CA THR A 680 -38.19 4.18 -20.59
C THR A 680 -37.24 5.33 -20.85
N LYS A 681 -37.72 6.46 -21.39
CA LYS A 681 -36.92 7.67 -21.53
C LYS A 681 -36.48 8.20 -20.16
N GLN A 682 -37.40 8.35 -19.22
CA GLN A 682 -37.08 8.75 -17.84
C GLN A 682 -36.11 7.77 -17.15
N MET A 683 -36.26 6.47 -17.39
CA MET A 683 -35.37 5.45 -16.83
C MET A 683 -33.99 5.48 -17.50
N ASN A 684 -33.93 5.76 -18.80
CA ASN A 684 -32.68 5.97 -19.52
C ASN A 684 -32.00 7.26 -19.07
N ASP A 685 -32.74 8.37 -18.90
CA ASP A 685 -32.24 9.64 -18.38
C ASP A 685 -31.71 9.45 -16.94
N ASN A 686 -32.41 8.67 -16.11
CA ASN A 686 -31.93 8.31 -14.76
C ASN A 686 -30.71 7.39 -14.79
N VAL A 687 -30.64 6.43 -15.72
CA VAL A 687 -29.47 5.56 -15.89
C VAL A 687 -28.30 6.36 -16.41
N GLU A 688 -28.51 7.28 -17.34
CA GLU A 688 -27.49 8.17 -17.88
C GLU A 688 -26.98 9.11 -16.79
N GLN A 689 -27.87 9.72 -16.00
CA GLN A 689 -27.51 10.51 -14.83
C GLN A 689 -26.74 9.69 -13.78
N LEU A 690 -27.18 8.46 -13.45
CA LEU A 690 -26.45 7.57 -12.53
C LEU A 690 -25.11 7.12 -13.12
N THR A 691 -25.01 7.01 -14.44
CA THR A 691 -23.77 6.65 -15.14
C THR A 691 -22.81 7.84 -15.16
N GLU A 692 -23.31 9.06 -15.34
CA GLU A 692 -22.56 10.31 -15.20
C GLU A 692 -22.07 10.51 -13.76
N GLU A 693 -22.95 10.37 -12.77
CA GLU A 693 -22.59 10.42 -11.34
C GLU A 693 -21.58 9.32 -10.98
N SER A 694 -21.76 8.10 -11.48
CA SER A 694 -20.81 6.99 -11.29
C SER A 694 -19.46 7.27 -11.96
N ASN A 695 -19.46 7.83 -13.18
CA ASN A 695 -18.25 8.20 -13.89
C ASN A 695 -17.54 9.40 -13.26
N GLU A 696 -18.28 10.35 -12.69
CA GLU A 696 -17.75 11.49 -11.96
C GLU A 696 -17.15 11.03 -10.62
N THR A 697 -17.87 10.19 -9.87
CA THR A 697 -17.34 9.55 -8.65
C THR A 697 -16.11 8.70 -8.97
N ARG A 698 -16.11 7.98 -10.10
CA ARG A 698 -14.95 7.21 -10.56
C ARG A 698 -13.78 8.11 -10.94
N LYS A 699 -14.02 9.24 -11.62
CA LYS A 699 -12.98 10.23 -11.91
C LYS A 699 -12.44 10.86 -10.63
N GLU A 700 -13.28 11.18 -9.66
CA GLU A 700 -12.85 11.67 -8.34
C GLU A 700 -12.01 10.62 -7.61
N LEU A 701 -12.41 9.34 -7.65
CA LEU A 701 -11.67 8.24 -7.06
C LEU A 701 -10.32 8.01 -7.78
N GLU A 702 -10.30 8.02 -9.11
CA GLU A 702 -9.08 7.92 -9.92
C GLU A 702 -8.15 9.13 -9.66
N THR A 703 -8.72 10.32 -9.46
CA THR A 703 -7.98 11.54 -9.09
C THR A 703 -7.43 11.44 -7.67
N MET A 704 -8.21 10.95 -6.69
CA MET A 704 -7.74 10.70 -5.33
C MET A 704 -6.68 9.61 -5.27
N ILE A 705 -6.84 8.52 -6.03
CA ILE A 705 -5.83 7.46 -6.18
C ILE A 705 -4.58 8.03 -6.83
N HIS A 706 -4.72 8.87 -7.86
CA HIS A 706 -3.59 9.54 -8.48
C HIS A 706 -2.88 10.48 -7.50
N TYR A 707 -3.60 11.33 -6.77
CA TYR A 707 -3.03 12.20 -5.75
C TYR A 707 -2.40 11.42 -4.60
N ASN A 708 -3.01 10.33 -4.13
CA ASN A 708 -2.41 9.46 -3.12
C ASN A 708 -1.18 8.74 -3.65
N ASN A 709 -1.16 8.32 -4.90
CA ASN A 709 0.02 7.70 -5.51
C ASN A 709 1.12 8.74 -5.75
N VAL A 710 0.78 9.97 -6.14
CA VAL A 710 1.72 11.08 -6.26
C VAL A 710 2.23 11.51 -4.89
N ALA A 711 1.38 11.55 -3.86
CA ALA A 711 1.76 11.86 -2.48
C ALA A 711 2.59 10.73 -1.87
N MET A 712 2.25 9.46 -2.10
CA MET A 712 3.04 8.30 -1.70
C MET A 712 4.36 8.23 -2.45
N LYS A 713 4.39 8.58 -3.74
CA LYS A 713 5.61 8.67 -4.53
C LYS A 713 6.46 9.85 -4.07
N ALA A 714 5.88 11.02 -3.84
CA ALA A 714 6.55 12.17 -3.27
C ALA A 714 7.02 11.91 -1.84
N CYS A 715 6.29 11.13 -1.04
CA CYS A 715 6.69 10.71 0.29
C CYS A 715 7.82 9.67 0.20
N ASN A 716 7.76 8.71 -0.73
CA ASN A 716 8.85 7.77 -1.01
C ASN A 716 10.10 8.46 -1.58
N ASP A 717 9.93 9.51 -2.39
CA ASP A 717 11.02 10.30 -2.99
C ASP A 717 11.56 11.34 -1.98
N ALA A 718 10.72 11.85 -1.07
CA ALA A 718 11.10 12.71 0.06
C ALA A 718 11.62 11.92 1.26
N VAL A 719 11.39 10.60 1.30
CA VAL A 719 12.16 9.64 2.11
C VAL A 719 13.57 9.55 1.48
N CYS A 720 14.30 10.61 1.78
CA CYS A 720 15.74 10.65 1.95
C CYS A 720 16.60 10.34 0.70
N THR A 721 16.64 11.28 -0.25
CA THR A 721 17.82 11.47 -1.11
C THR A 721 19.09 11.84 -0.31
N CYS A 722 18.96 12.27 0.94
CA CYS A 722 20.10 12.43 1.86
C CYS A 722 20.70 11.08 2.35
N CYS A 723 19.95 9.97 2.29
CA CYS A 723 20.37 8.69 2.90
C CYS A 723 21.16 7.80 1.93
N LYS A 724 21.31 8.20 0.66
CA LYS A 724 22.12 7.46 -0.31
C LYS A 724 23.60 7.83 -0.31
N ASN A 725 24.03 8.94 0.31
CA ASN A 725 25.43 9.37 0.18
C ASN A 725 26.22 9.75 1.44
N LYS A 726 25.64 9.91 2.64
CA LYS A 726 26.45 9.99 3.89
C LYS A 726 25.67 9.42 5.06
N GLY A 727 26.22 8.39 5.71
CA GLY A 727 25.64 7.74 6.88
C GLY A 727 25.71 8.60 8.13
N ASN A 728 24.83 9.59 8.27
CA ASN A 728 24.55 10.27 9.54
C ASN A 728 23.05 10.60 9.65
N LEU A 729 22.50 10.35 10.85
CA LEU A 729 21.09 10.53 11.20
C LEU A 729 20.63 11.98 10.96
N CYS A 730 19.63 12.16 10.10
CA CYS A 730 18.92 13.42 9.96
C CYS A 730 17.70 13.43 10.90
N GLN A 731 17.80 14.16 12.01
CA GLN A 731 16.66 14.54 12.84
C GLN A 731 15.87 15.63 12.10
N LEU A 732 14.72 15.28 11.49
CA LEU A 732 13.76 16.29 11.06
C LEU A 732 12.35 15.97 11.58
N LEU A 733 11.76 17.04 12.08
CA LEU A 733 10.49 17.21 12.78
C LEU A 733 9.27 16.64 12.04
N PRO A 734 8.17 16.33 12.77
CA PRO A 734 6.97 15.76 12.19
C PRO A 734 6.23 16.83 11.38
N VAL A 735 6.23 16.67 10.05
CA VAL A 735 5.26 17.35 9.19
C VAL A 735 3.92 16.68 9.45
N ARG A 736 3.02 17.36 10.16
CA ARG A 736 1.61 16.99 10.24
C ARG A 736 1.02 17.13 8.84
N CYS A 737 0.50 16.01 8.33
CA CYS A 737 -0.28 15.93 7.09
C CYS A 737 -1.68 16.50 7.34
#